data_AF-A0AAF0TX99-F1
#
_entry.id   AF-A0AAF0TX99-F1
#
_cell.length_a   1.000
_cell.length_b   1.000
_cell.length_c   1.000
_cell.angle_alpha   90.00
_cell.angle_beta   90.00
_cell.angle_gamma   90.00
#
_symmetry.space_group_name_H-M   'P 1'
#
loop_
_entity.id
_entity.type
_entity.pdbx_description
1 polymer ?
#
loop_
_entity_poly.entity_id
_entity_poly.type
_entity_poly.pdbx_seq_one_letter_code
_entity_poly.pdbx_strand_id
1 'polypeptide(L)'
;HARQPTLSRGILANSYIEESAESWRTTSAVYDKEHFQCTVEQRGGREEEAMAESQLVHPPLFTYISMLALLTLVPPFVILMWYTNVHADGSVLQTFNYLKENGLQGLIDIWPRPTAIAGKIIICYALFEATLQLLLPGKRVEGPISPTGHRPVYKANGMAAYTVTLITYLCLWWFGIFNPTIVYDHLGEILSTLNFGSLIFCLFLYIKGHVAPSSTDHGSSGNIIVDYYWGMELYPRIGKHFDIKVFTNCRFGMISWGLLPITYCIKQYEEYGSLSDSMLIHTIITLVYVTKFFWWEAGYWNTMDIAHDRAGFYICWGCLVFLPCMYTSPGMYLVKHPVNLGPQLAISILVAGILCVYINYDCDRQRQEFRRTNGKALVWGKAPSKIVASYTTTTGETKTSLLLTSGWWGLSRHFHYVPEILASFFWSVPALFNHFIPYFYVIYLTGLLLDRAKRDDERCKSKYGKYWKKYCEKGYKSVLNSKSAEEVLANFAKWEPRHGKFRYRHPWAQYLDIGGIARDCAYRIHALNVYLNYETQIEQEIRTKIQEPCMKVCTECGHVLKELALAMKTMTYPLTIIVHIDNAKIAAENLKSLLHTNSSWEGIIFSDIIPMATVASLLIETVYYTIKMVESFDQLAALARFKKTNRFAPVRIRTNSWKTKRVMPDQPSTESVHHDVAAE
;
A
#
# COMPACT_ATOMS: atom_id res chain seq x y z
N HIS A 1 -12.44 21.86 -26.58
CA HIS A 1 -11.18 22.55 -26.25
C HIS A 1 -10.65 22.00 -24.92
N ALA A 2 -9.36 21.69 -24.91
CA ALA A 2 -8.62 20.83 -24.00
C ALA A 2 -8.69 21.14 -22.49
N ARG A 3 -8.78 20.08 -21.68
CA ARG A 3 -7.77 19.64 -20.67
C ARG A 3 -8.34 18.44 -19.88
N GLN A 4 -8.02 17.22 -20.30
CA GLN A 4 -8.05 16.02 -19.45
C GLN A 4 -6.62 15.70 -19.00
N PRO A 5 -6.39 15.29 -17.74
CA PRO A 5 -5.05 14.94 -17.27
C PRO A 5 -4.63 13.60 -17.88
N THR A 6 -3.49 13.64 -18.56
CA THR A 6 -2.84 12.55 -19.28
C THR A 6 -2.40 11.42 -18.35
N LEU A 7 -3.14 10.32 -18.40
CA LEU A 7 -2.85 9.06 -17.71
C LEU A 7 -2.05 8.12 -18.63
N SER A 8 -0.81 8.50 -18.98
CA SER A 8 0.09 7.64 -19.75
C SER A 8 1.57 8.02 -19.55
N ARG A 9 2.11 7.68 -18.38
CA ARG A 9 3.57 7.55 -18.24
C ARG A 9 3.96 6.15 -18.73
N GLY A 10 4.76 6.10 -19.79
CA GLY A 10 5.34 4.86 -20.33
C GLY A 10 6.17 4.11 -19.29
N ILE A 11 5.51 3.20 -18.58
CA ILE A 11 6.07 2.38 -17.48
C ILE A 11 6.33 0.94 -17.92
N LEU A 12 6.03 0.59 -19.18
CA LEU A 12 5.76 -0.79 -19.59
C LEU A 12 6.93 -1.78 -19.52
N ALA A 13 8.17 -1.35 -19.72
CA ALA A 13 9.36 -2.19 -19.57
C ALA A 13 10.33 -1.66 -18.49
N ASN A 14 10.06 -0.49 -17.94
CA ASN A 14 11.03 0.29 -17.19
C ASN A 14 11.13 -0.14 -15.72
N SER A 15 10.01 -0.47 -15.07
CA SER A 15 10.03 -0.95 -13.68
C SER A 15 10.71 -2.30 -13.55
N TYR A 16 10.50 -3.18 -14.53
CA TYR A 16 10.96 -4.57 -14.51
C TYR A 16 12.46 -4.71 -14.81
N ILE A 17 13.01 -3.86 -15.68
CA ILE A 17 14.44 -3.85 -15.99
C ILE A 17 15.24 -3.03 -14.96
N GLU A 18 14.70 -1.92 -14.40
CA GLU A 18 15.31 -1.21 -13.25
C GLU A 18 15.37 -2.12 -12.00
N GLU A 19 14.31 -2.90 -11.70
CA GLU A 19 14.29 -3.87 -10.59
C GLU A 19 15.29 -5.02 -10.79
N SER A 20 15.47 -5.48 -12.04
CA SER A 20 16.47 -6.50 -12.38
C SER A 20 17.88 -5.96 -12.15
N ALA A 21 18.21 -4.77 -12.67
CA ALA A 21 19.51 -4.08 -12.53
C ALA A 21 19.94 -3.81 -11.07
N GLU A 22 18.99 -3.50 -10.19
CA GLU A 22 19.26 -3.26 -8.76
C GLU A 22 19.65 -4.57 -8.03
N SER A 23 19.03 -5.70 -8.41
CA SER A 23 19.34 -7.04 -7.87
C SER A 23 20.75 -7.51 -8.24
N TRP A 24 21.28 -7.12 -9.41
CA TRP A 24 22.64 -7.48 -9.84
C TRP A 24 23.74 -6.90 -8.93
N ARG A 25 23.50 -5.74 -8.32
CA ARG A 25 24.43 -5.15 -7.34
C ARG A 25 24.45 -5.93 -6.02
N THR A 26 23.31 -6.45 -5.58
CA THR A 26 23.23 -7.20 -4.33
C THR A 26 23.77 -8.61 -4.47
N THR A 27 23.61 -9.28 -5.62
CA THR A 27 24.24 -10.59 -5.88
C THR A 27 25.77 -10.48 -5.97
N SER A 28 26.29 -9.37 -6.51
CA SER A 28 27.72 -9.03 -6.47
C SER A 28 28.21 -8.77 -5.03
N ALA A 29 27.39 -8.13 -4.20
CA ALA A 29 27.71 -7.88 -2.78
C ALA A 29 27.63 -9.12 -1.86
N VAL A 30 27.13 -10.26 -2.34
CA VAL A 30 27.16 -11.53 -1.57
C VAL A 30 28.57 -12.13 -1.53
N TYR A 31 29.47 -11.70 -2.43
CA TYR A 31 30.87 -12.10 -2.46
C TYR A 31 31.82 -11.19 -1.65
N ASP A 32 31.30 -10.12 -1.05
CA ASP A 32 32.08 -9.16 -0.25
C ASP A 32 31.72 -9.30 1.23
N LYS A 33 32.10 -10.45 1.81
CA LYS A 33 32.17 -10.62 3.26
C LYS A 33 33.63 -10.42 3.66
N GLU A 34 33.81 -9.56 4.65
CA GLU A 34 35.08 -9.24 5.35
C GLU A 34 35.91 -8.10 4.74
N HIS A 35 35.43 -6.86 4.89
CA HIS A 35 36.31 -5.78 5.36
C HIS A 35 35.62 -4.49 5.85
N PHE A 36 34.29 -4.35 5.72
CA PHE A 36 33.59 -3.12 6.07
C PHE A 36 33.08 -3.08 7.53
N GLN A 37 33.90 -3.50 8.50
CA GLN A 37 33.48 -3.63 9.90
C GLN A 37 34.41 -2.93 10.92
N CYS A 38 35.15 -1.89 10.55
CA CYS A 38 36.03 -1.23 11.54
C CYS A 38 36.13 0.32 11.49
N THR A 39 35.26 1.05 10.77
CA THR A 39 35.44 2.51 10.62
C THR A 39 34.18 3.38 10.76
N VAL A 40 33.06 2.84 11.26
CA VAL A 40 31.80 3.60 11.41
C VAL A 40 31.44 3.90 12.87
N GLU A 41 32.29 3.57 13.85
CA GLU A 41 31.95 3.74 15.27
C GLU A 41 32.29 5.09 15.92
N GLN A 42 32.74 6.11 15.17
CA GLN A 42 33.12 7.40 15.81
C GLN A 42 32.58 8.69 15.16
N ARG A 43 31.68 8.60 14.17
CA ARG A 43 31.15 9.82 13.49
C ARG A 43 29.64 10.01 13.52
N GLY A 44 28.86 9.09 14.10
CA GLY A 44 27.38 9.16 14.11
C GLY A 44 26.77 10.19 15.06
N GLY A 45 27.49 10.64 16.09
CA GLY A 45 26.88 11.36 17.22
C GLY A 45 26.51 12.84 17.00
N ARG A 46 26.88 13.47 15.87
CA ARG A 46 26.62 14.92 15.65
C ARG A 46 25.76 15.25 14.44
N GLU A 47 25.55 14.31 13.52
CA GLU A 47 24.66 14.50 12.36
C GLU A 47 23.22 13.99 12.62
N GLU A 48 23.03 13.09 13.59
CA GLU A 48 21.69 12.58 13.95
C GLU A 48 20.82 13.62 14.68
N GLU A 49 21.40 14.51 15.48
CA GLU A 49 20.65 15.58 16.16
C GLU A 49 20.16 16.67 15.18
N ALA A 50 20.93 16.98 14.13
CA ALA A 50 20.53 17.99 13.12
C ALA A 50 19.54 17.44 12.08
N MET A 51 19.48 16.12 11.86
CA MET A 51 18.54 15.50 10.93
C MET A 51 17.16 15.21 11.54
N ALA A 52 17.04 15.19 12.88
CA ALA A 52 15.77 14.96 13.57
C ALA A 52 14.79 16.14 13.45
N GLU A 53 15.27 17.36 13.17
CA GLU A 53 14.43 18.57 13.14
C GLU A 53 13.82 18.94 11.77
N SER A 54 14.10 18.23 10.66
CA SER A 54 13.73 18.73 9.32
C SER A 54 12.87 17.84 8.40
N GLN A 55 12.19 16.81 8.90
CA GLN A 55 11.30 15.98 8.04
C GLN A 55 9.81 16.18 8.31
N LEU A 56 9.29 17.39 8.03
CA LEU A 56 7.90 17.54 7.63
C LEU A 56 7.83 17.39 6.09
N VAL A 57 7.22 16.30 5.63
CA VAL A 57 7.15 15.87 4.21
C VAL A 57 6.35 16.85 3.33
N HIS A 58 5.71 17.86 3.91
CA HIS A 58 5.06 18.99 3.21
C HIS A 58 5.33 20.30 3.94
N PRO A 59 5.33 21.46 3.24
CA PRO A 59 5.34 22.77 3.90
C PRO A 59 4.21 22.81 4.95
N PRO A 60 4.45 23.30 6.18
CA PRO A 60 3.45 23.29 7.25
C PRO A 60 2.11 23.85 6.79
N LEU A 61 2.14 24.92 6.00
CA LEU A 61 0.97 25.56 5.39
C LEU A 61 0.09 24.60 4.58
N PHE A 62 0.68 23.72 3.77
CA PHE A 62 -0.08 22.78 2.94
C PHE A 62 -0.85 21.77 3.80
N THR A 63 -0.23 21.33 4.90
CA THR A 63 -0.85 20.42 5.88
C THR A 63 -2.00 21.08 6.62
N TYR A 64 -1.89 22.36 6.98
CA TYR A 64 -2.99 23.10 7.60
C TYR A 64 -4.15 23.34 6.62
N ILE A 65 -3.84 23.73 5.39
CA ILE A 65 -4.86 23.94 4.35
C ILE A 65 -5.60 22.64 4.06
N SER A 66 -4.91 21.49 3.99
CA SER A 66 -5.56 20.21 3.75
C SER A 66 -6.46 19.78 4.91
N MET A 67 -6.05 19.99 6.17
CA MET A 67 -6.89 19.73 7.34
C MET A 67 -8.15 20.59 7.36
N LEU A 68 -8.00 21.90 7.12
CA LEU A 68 -9.13 22.83 7.06
C LEU A 68 -10.07 22.50 5.91
N ALA A 69 -9.53 22.15 4.74
CA ALA A 69 -10.33 21.70 3.60
C ALA A 69 -11.13 20.43 3.95
N LEU A 70 -10.52 19.46 4.63
CA LEU A 70 -11.22 18.24 5.03
C LEU A 70 -12.30 18.50 6.09
N LEU A 71 -12.00 19.35 7.08
CA LEU A 71 -12.96 19.75 8.12
C LEU A 71 -14.19 20.46 7.56
N THR A 72 -14.01 21.26 6.50
CA THR A 72 -15.08 22.11 5.96
C THR A 72 -15.80 21.50 4.77
N LEU A 73 -15.13 20.72 3.92
CA LEU A 73 -15.70 20.20 2.68
C LEU A 73 -16.31 18.80 2.82
N VAL A 74 -15.78 17.97 3.73
CA VAL A 74 -16.23 16.57 3.84
C VAL A 74 -17.61 16.45 4.49
N PRO A 75 -18.00 17.23 5.52
CA PRO A 75 -19.36 17.17 6.07
C PRO A 75 -20.46 17.54 5.06
N PRO A 76 -20.34 18.62 4.26
CA PRO A 76 -21.25 18.88 3.15
C PRO A 76 -21.21 17.80 2.08
N PHE A 77 -20.03 17.24 1.78
CA PHE A 77 -19.91 16.17 0.80
C PHE A 77 -20.73 14.92 1.18
N VAL A 78 -20.82 14.57 2.47
CA VAL A 78 -21.68 13.47 2.96
C VAL A 78 -23.16 13.74 2.64
N ILE A 79 -23.62 14.98 2.85
CA ILE A 79 -25.01 15.36 2.55
C ILE A 79 -25.26 15.35 1.04
N LEU A 80 -24.31 15.83 0.24
CA LEU A 80 -24.39 15.76 -1.22
C LEU A 80 -24.41 14.32 -1.73
N MET A 81 -23.64 13.42 -1.11
CA MET A 81 -23.64 12.01 -1.45
C MET A 81 -25.03 11.40 -1.20
N TRP A 82 -25.60 11.62 -0.01
CA TRP A 82 -26.96 11.16 0.31
C TRP A 82 -28.00 11.73 -0.67
N TYR A 83 -27.99 13.05 -0.90
CA TYR A 83 -28.92 13.71 -1.81
C TYR A 83 -28.81 13.15 -3.22
N THR A 84 -27.58 12.94 -3.71
CA THR A 84 -27.37 12.39 -5.05
C THR A 84 -27.99 10.99 -5.18
N ASN A 85 -27.79 10.12 -4.18
CA ASN A 85 -28.33 8.76 -4.19
C ASN A 85 -29.86 8.74 -4.08
N VAL A 86 -30.44 9.57 -3.21
CA VAL A 86 -31.84 9.45 -2.81
C VAL A 86 -32.76 10.38 -3.61
N HIS A 87 -32.31 11.58 -3.96
CA HIS A 87 -33.15 12.62 -4.56
C HIS A 87 -32.80 12.99 -6.00
N ALA A 88 -31.57 12.72 -6.45
CA ALA A 88 -31.12 13.02 -7.81
C ALA A 88 -30.83 11.76 -8.64
N ASP A 89 -31.51 10.65 -8.37
CA ASP A 89 -31.47 9.42 -9.18
C ASP A 89 -30.05 8.85 -9.39
N GLY A 90 -29.16 9.04 -8.40
CA GLY A 90 -27.72 8.70 -8.51
C GLY A 90 -26.94 9.54 -9.53
N SER A 91 -27.51 10.62 -10.07
CA SER A 91 -26.91 11.49 -11.07
C SER A 91 -26.14 12.66 -10.47
N VAL A 92 -24.81 12.58 -10.56
CA VAL A 92 -23.90 13.69 -10.18
C VAL A 92 -24.20 14.94 -11.01
N LEU A 93 -24.59 14.77 -12.27
CA LEU A 93 -24.87 15.90 -13.17
C LEU A 93 -26.13 16.66 -12.73
N GLN A 94 -27.19 15.96 -12.33
CA GLN A 94 -28.40 16.61 -11.80
C GLN A 94 -28.10 17.39 -10.52
N THR A 95 -27.34 16.79 -9.59
CA THR A 95 -26.92 17.46 -8.36
C THR A 95 -26.06 18.69 -8.65
N PHE A 96 -25.11 18.58 -9.59
CA PHE A 96 -24.26 19.69 -9.99
C PHE A 96 -25.06 20.82 -10.65
N ASN A 97 -25.98 20.50 -11.56
CA ASN A 97 -26.83 21.50 -12.22
C ASN A 97 -27.72 22.23 -11.20
N TYR A 98 -28.33 21.49 -10.27
CA TYR A 98 -29.12 22.08 -9.20
C TYR A 98 -28.30 23.05 -8.33
N LEU A 99 -27.08 22.67 -7.93
CA LEU A 99 -26.18 23.53 -7.17
C LEU A 99 -25.68 24.73 -8.00
N LYS A 100 -25.48 24.56 -9.30
CA LYS A 100 -25.07 25.63 -10.21
C LYS A 100 -26.18 26.68 -10.37
N GLU A 101 -27.43 26.25 -10.43
CA GLU A 101 -28.60 27.12 -10.57
C GLU A 101 -28.92 27.87 -9.27
N ASN A 102 -28.82 27.18 -8.12
CA ASN A 102 -29.26 27.72 -6.83
C ASN A 102 -28.10 28.21 -5.93
N GLY A 103 -26.84 28.00 -6.34
CA GLY A 103 -25.65 28.40 -5.60
C GLY A 103 -25.61 27.85 -4.17
N LEU A 104 -25.20 28.69 -3.22
CA LEU A 104 -25.14 28.33 -1.79
C LEU A 104 -26.52 28.04 -1.20
N GLN A 105 -27.57 28.72 -1.70
CA GLN A 105 -28.94 28.50 -1.23
C GLN A 105 -29.38 27.07 -1.55
N GLY A 106 -29.03 26.55 -2.73
CA GLY A 106 -29.28 25.15 -3.08
C GLY A 106 -28.64 24.16 -2.12
N LEU A 107 -27.42 24.43 -1.62
CA LEU A 107 -26.80 23.57 -0.62
C LEU A 107 -27.54 23.62 0.73
N ILE A 108 -28.03 24.79 1.13
CA ILE A 108 -28.82 24.98 2.34
C ILE A 108 -30.17 24.27 2.21
N ASP A 109 -30.80 24.34 1.04
CA ASP A 109 -32.10 23.75 0.75
C ASP A 109 -32.04 22.21 0.73
N ILE A 110 -30.94 21.64 0.23
CA ILE A 110 -30.68 20.20 0.27
C ILE A 110 -30.45 19.70 1.71
N TRP A 111 -29.91 20.55 2.60
CA TRP A 111 -29.45 20.12 3.90
C TRP A 111 -30.61 19.82 4.86
N PRO A 112 -30.85 18.55 5.24
CA PRO A 112 -31.96 18.21 6.12
C PRO A 112 -31.70 18.77 7.51
N ARG A 113 -32.71 19.38 8.13
CA ARG A 113 -32.56 19.88 9.51
C ARG A 113 -32.53 18.70 10.49
N PRO A 114 -31.66 18.72 11.52
CA PRO A 114 -31.72 17.74 12.59
C PRO A 114 -33.11 17.67 13.22
N THR A 115 -33.67 16.47 13.37
CA THR A 115 -35.01 16.25 13.94
C THR A 115 -34.94 15.45 15.23
N ALA A 116 -35.99 15.56 16.04
CA ALA A 116 -36.12 14.76 17.27
C ALA A 116 -36.23 13.25 16.96
N ILE A 117 -36.76 12.87 15.79
CA ILE A 117 -36.88 11.46 15.37
C ILE A 117 -35.49 10.90 15.10
N ALA A 118 -34.70 11.58 14.25
CA ALA A 118 -33.31 11.20 13.98
C ALA A 118 -32.47 11.13 15.26
N GLY A 119 -32.60 12.13 16.14
CA GLY A 119 -31.94 12.15 17.45
C GLY A 119 -32.30 10.94 18.32
N LYS A 120 -33.59 10.57 18.40
CA LYS A 120 -34.04 9.38 19.14
C LYS A 120 -33.43 8.10 18.57
N ILE A 121 -33.44 7.92 17.25
CA ILE A 121 -32.86 6.73 16.60
C ILE A 121 -31.38 6.61 16.95
N ILE A 122 -30.61 7.70 16.79
CA ILE A 122 -29.17 7.73 17.06
C ILE A 122 -28.89 7.44 18.54
N ILE A 123 -29.59 8.10 19.47
CA ILE A 123 -29.36 7.94 20.90
C ILE A 123 -29.73 6.53 21.36
N CYS A 124 -30.89 5.99 20.93
CA CYS A 124 -31.29 4.63 21.27
C CYS A 124 -30.27 3.61 20.76
N TYR A 125 -29.82 3.74 19.51
CA TYR A 125 -28.79 2.89 18.93
C TYR A 125 -27.45 3.01 19.69
N ALA A 126 -26.98 4.23 19.94
CA ALA A 126 -25.74 4.49 20.67
C ALA A 126 -25.76 3.89 22.08
N LEU A 127 -26.86 4.07 22.81
CA LEU A 127 -27.03 3.54 24.16
C LEU A 127 -27.12 2.01 24.16
N PHE A 128 -27.81 1.43 23.19
CA PHE A 128 -27.88 -0.01 23.02
C PHE A 128 -26.48 -0.60 22.80
N GLU A 129 -25.73 -0.05 21.84
CA GLU A 129 -24.36 -0.50 21.54
C GLU A 129 -23.37 -0.27 22.70
N ALA A 130 -23.51 0.85 23.41
CA ALA A 130 -22.70 1.12 24.59
C ALA A 130 -22.99 0.11 25.71
N THR A 131 -24.27 -0.25 25.88
CA THR A 131 -24.71 -1.26 26.83
C THR A 131 -24.14 -2.63 26.47
N LEU A 132 -24.19 -3.03 25.19
CA LEU A 132 -23.59 -4.29 24.75
C LEU A 132 -22.07 -4.30 24.93
N GLN A 133 -21.38 -3.19 24.60
CA GLN A 133 -19.94 -3.06 24.84
C GLN A 133 -19.59 -3.29 26.32
N LEU A 134 -20.36 -2.74 27.25
CA LEU A 134 -20.09 -2.83 28.69
C LEU A 134 -20.54 -4.15 29.32
N LEU A 135 -21.72 -4.65 28.95
CA LEU A 135 -22.36 -5.77 29.65
C LEU A 135 -22.05 -7.14 29.03
N LEU A 136 -21.90 -7.26 27.71
CA LEU A 136 -21.66 -8.57 27.10
C LEU A 136 -20.30 -9.15 27.53
N PRO A 137 -20.24 -10.44 27.88
CA PRO A 137 -18.99 -11.10 28.23
C PRO A 137 -18.06 -11.15 27.01
N GLY A 138 -16.76 -11.12 27.26
CA GLY A 138 -15.74 -11.19 26.21
C GLY A 138 -14.37 -11.48 26.79
N LYS A 139 -13.48 -12.03 25.96
CA LYS A 139 -12.11 -12.33 26.39
C LYS A 139 -11.34 -11.03 26.61
N ARG A 140 -10.55 -10.97 27.68
CA ARG A 140 -9.60 -9.88 27.90
C ARG A 140 -8.47 -10.00 26.86
N VAL A 141 -8.21 -8.92 26.15
CA VAL A 141 -7.15 -8.83 25.14
C VAL A 141 -6.33 -7.58 25.39
N GLU A 142 -5.02 -7.72 25.28
CA GLU A 142 -4.10 -6.60 25.46
C GLU A 142 -3.72 -6.04 24.10
N GLY A 143 -3.86 -4.72 23.95
CA GLY A 143 -3.44 -4.01 22.76
C GLY A 143 -1.91 -3.84 22.68
N PRO A 144 -1.45 -3.14 21.63
CA PRO A 144 -0.04 -2.83 21.45
C PRO A 144 0.45 -1.84 22.50
N ILE A 145 1.72 -1.97 22.88
CA ILE A 145 2.38 -1.05 23.81
C ILE A 145 2.61 0.28 23.07
N SER A 146 2.17 1.37 23.66
CA SER A 146 2.35 2.72 23.13
C SER A 146 3.80 3.21 23.27
N PRO A 147 4.19 4.30 22.58
CA PRO A 147 5.51 4.90 22.76
C PRO A 147 5.80 5.34 24.20
N THR A 148 4.76 5.64 25.00
CA THR A 148 4.92 6.00 26.42
C THR A 148 4.97 4.78 27.36
N GLY A 149 4.89 3.56 26.82
CA GLY A 149 4.93 2.31 27.57
C GLY A 149 3.56 1.84 28.09
N HIS A 150 2.48 2.59 27.85
CA HIS A 150 1.14 2.21 28.26
C HIS A 150 0.58 1.09 27.35
N ARG A 151 -0.11 0.12 27.95
CA ARG A 151 -0.69 -1.02 27.25
C ARG A 151 -2.21 -1.08 27.47
N PRO A 152 -3.03 -0.71 26.47
CA PRO A 152 -4.47 -0.69 26.63
C PRO A 152 -5.05 -2.10 26.74
N VAL A 153 -6.12 -2.24 27.50
CA VAL A 153 -6.84 -3.50 27.71
C VAL A 153 -8.23 -3.39 27.12
N TYR A 154 -8.59 -4.37 26.30
CA TYR A 154 -9.87 -4.44 25.60
C TYR A 154 -10.63 -5.71 25.99
N LYS A 155 -11.95 -5.66 25.79
CA LYS A 155 -12.85 -6.80 25.95
C LYS A 155 -13.34 -7.20 24.56
N ALA A 156 -12.91 -8.38 24.10
CA ALA A 156 -13.29 -8.94 22.80
C ALA A 156 -14.70 -9.54 22.87
N ASN A 157 -15.70 -8.68 22.67
CA ASN A 157 -17.12 -9.02 22.62
C ASN A 157 -17.81 -8.53 21.34
N GLY A 158 -17.06 -8.08 20.32
CA GLY A 158 -17.65 -7.49 19.10
C GLY A 158 -18.54 -8.45 18.32
N MET A 159 -18.12 -9.71 18.16
CA MET A 159 -18.95 -10.72 17.48
C MET A 159 -20.26 -10.99 18.23
N ALA A 160 -20.22 -11.03 19.56
CA ALA A 160 -21.42 -11.19 20.38
C ALA A 160 -22.33 -9.96 20.27
N ALA A 161 -21.78 -8.75 20.37
CA ALA A 161 -22.51 -7.50 20.21
C ALA A 161 -23.19 -7.44 18.83
N TYR A 162 -22.43 -7.64 17.76
CA TYR A 162 -22.94 -7.65 16.39
C TYR A 162 -24.08 -8.64 16.19
N THR A 163 -23.92 -9.88 16.69
CA THR A 163 -24.96 -10.91 16.57
C THR A 163 -26.23 -10.54 17.34
N VAL A 164 -26.09 -10.07 18.58
CA VAL A 164 -27.22 -9.63 19.40
C VAL A 164 -27.93 -8.45 18.75
N THR A 165 -27.20 -7.48 18.19
CA THR A 165 -27.79 -6.34 17.48
C THR A 165 -28.57 -6.79 16.25
N LEU A 166 -27.99 -7.65 15.39
CA LEU A 166 -28.69 -8.15 14.20
C LEU A 166 -29.96 -8.91 14.55
N ILE A 167 -29.89 -9.84 15.51
CA ILE A 167 -31.05 -10.62 15.95
C ILE A 167 -32.10 -9.68 16.54
N THR A 168 -31.72 -8.77 17.41
CA THR A 168 -32.65 -7.81 18.02
C THR A 168 -33.33 -6.96 16.95
N TYR A 169 -32.57 -6.43 16.00
CA TYR A 169 -33.09 -5.60 14.92
C TYR A 169 -34.11 -6.34 14.04
N LEU A 170 -33.79 -7.58 13.64
CA LEU A 170 -34.69 -8.42 12.85
C LEU A 170 -35.91 -8.89 13.65
N CYS A 171 -35.75 -9.23 14.93
CA CYS A 171 -36.88 -9.60 15.79
C CYS A 171 -37.84 -8.42 15.99
N LEU A 172 -37.32 -7.21 16.25
CA LEU A 172 -38.16 -6.02 16.40
C LEU A 172 -38.96 -5.73 15.13
N TRP A 173 -38.38 -5.97 13.95
CA TRP A 173 -39.09 -5.89 12.68
C TRP A 173 -40.13 -6.99 12.52
N TRP A 174 -39.76 -8.26 12.74
CA TRP A 174 -40.64 -9.42 12.60
C TRP A 174 -41.88 -9.35 13.50
N PHE A 175 -41.71 -8.85 14.74
CA PHE A 175 -42.82 -8.65 15.69
C PHE A 175 -43.57 -7.32 15.50
N GLY A 176 -43.20 -6.50 14.52
CA GLY A 176 -43.87 -5.23 14.22
C GLY A 176 -43.66 -4.14 15.29
N ILE A 177 -42.65 -4.29 16.17
CA ILE A 177 -42.34 -3.33 17.25
C ILE A 177 -41.60 -2.11 16.70
N PHE A 178 -40.73 -2.32 15.70
CA PHE A 178 -39.97 -1.27 15.04
C PHE A 178 -39.90 -1.57 13.54
N ASN A 179 -40.29 -0.61 12.70
CA ASN A 179 -40.10 -0.73 11.25
C ASN A 179 -38.73 -0.14 10.85
N PRO A 180 -37.77 -0.95 10.38
CA PRO A 180 -36.46 -0.49 9.90
C PRO A 180 -36.51 0.60 8.84
N THR A 181 -37.56 0.66 8.02
CA THR A 181 -37.67 1.62 6.90
C THR A 181 -37.61 3.07 7.34
N ILE A 182 -38.04 3.36 8.58
CA ILE A 182 -37.90 4.70 9.20
C ILE A 182 -36.46 5.21 9.19
N VAL A 183 -35.47 4.32 9.25
CA VAL A 183 -34.04 4.68 9.21
C VAL A 183 -33.66 5.17 7.82
N TYR A 184 -34.20 4.58 6.75
CA TYR A 184 -33.98 5.06 5.38
C TYR A 184 -34.74 6.36 5.12
N ASP A 185 -36.00 6.43 5.56
CA ASP A 185 -36.86 7.59 5.33
C ASP A 185 -36.31 8.85 6.00
N HIS A 186 -35.73 8.72 7.19
CA HIS A 186 -35.07 9.81 7.91
C HIS A 186 -33.54 9.82 7.74
N LEU A 187 -32.97 9.11 6.75
CA LEU A 187 -31.52 8.96 6.61
C LEU A 187 -30.79 10.30 6.47
N GLY A 188 -31.37 11.25 5.73
CA GLY A 188 -30.80 12.60 5.59
C GLY A 188 -30.74 13.37 6.91
N GLU A 189 -31.82 13.29 7.70
CA GLU A 189 -31.89 13.91 9.03
C GLU A 189 -30.93 13.24 10.02
N ILE A 190 -30.77 11.91 9.93
CA ILE A 190 -29.80 11.14 10.71
C ILE A 190 -28.37 11.57 10.37
N LEU A 191 -28.01 11.63 9.09
CA LEU A 191 -26.67 12.06 8.65
C LEU A 191 -26.39 13.51 9.04
N SER A 192 -27.38 14.39 8.93
CA SER A 192 -27.27 15.79 9.40
C SER A 192 -27.07 15.88 10.91
N THR A 193 -27.87 15.13 11.69
CA THR A 193 -27.76 15.08 13.15
C THR A 193 -26.41 14.50 13.59
N LEU A 194 -25.95 13.43 12.95
CA LEU A 194 -24.64 12.82 13.18
C LEU A 194 -23.50 13.76 12.79
N ASN A 195 -23.64 14.52 11.71
CA ASN A 195 -22.66 15.52 11.29
C ASN A 195 -22.41 16.55 12.40
N PHE A 196 -23.46 17.26 12.83
CA PHE A 196 -23.34 18.26 13.90
C PHE A 196 -22.96 17.63 15.24
N GLY A 197 -23.60 16.52 15.60
CA GLY A 197 -23.32 15.80 16.84
C GLY A 197 -21.89 15.31 16.94
N SER A 198 -21.31 14.81 15.85
CA SER A 198 -19.93 14.31 15.82
C SER A 198 -18.90 15.44 15.87
N LEU A 199 -19.19 16.62 15.29
CA LEU A 199 -18.35 17.80 15.44
C LEU A 199 -18.28 18.26 16.90
N ILE A 200 -19.44 18.28 17.58
CA ILE A 200 -19.54 18.58 19.02
C ILE A 200 -18.82 17.50 19.84
N PHE A 201 -19.00 16.23 19.48
CA PHE A 201 -18.32 15.12 20.14
C PHE A 201 -16.79 15.21 20.02
N CYS A 202 -16.26 15.58 18.86
CA CYS A 202 -14.82 15.80 18.70
C CYS A 202 -14.32 17.00 19.51
N LEU A 203 -15.15 18.04 19.68
CA LEU A 203 -14.84 19.16 20.58
C LEU A 203 -14.77 18.69 22.04
N PHE A 204 -15.70 17.82 22.44
CA PHE A 204 -15.64 17.18 23.75
C PHE A 204 -14.35 16.37 23.93
N LEU A 205 -13.92 15.58 22.94
CA LEU A 205 -12.65 14.83 23.02
C LEU A 205 -11.43 15.75 23.14
N TYR A 206 -11.44 16.87 22.41
CA TYR A 206 -10.40 17.89 22.52
C TYR A 206 -10.33 18.46 23.95
N ILE A 207 -11.46 18.92 24.50
CA ILE A 207 -11.53 19.48 25.87
C ILE A 207 -11.14 18.42 26.90
N LYS A 208 -11.67 17.20 26.76
CA LYS A 208 -11.37 16.08 27.65
C LYS A 208 -9.87 15.77 27.69
N GLY A 209 -9.19 15.77 26.53
CA GLY A 209 -7.75 15.52 26.46
C GLY A 209 -6.89 16.57 27.18
N HIS A 210 -7.42 17.79 27.35
CA HIS A 210 -6.78 18.85 28.14
C HIS A 210 -7.11 18.74 29.64
N VAL A 211 -8.37 18.47 29.98
CA VAL A 211 -8.86 18.60 31.37
C VAL A 211 -8.78 17.28 32.16
N ALA A 212 -9.03 16.15 31.51
CA ALA A 212 -9.15 14.85 32.14
C ALA A 212 -8.63 13.72 31.23
N PRO A 213 -7.32 13.69 30.90
CA PRO A 213 -6.73 12.64 30.09
C PRO A 213 -6.80 11.27 30.79
N SER A 214 -6.99 10.21 30.00
CA SER A 214 -7.24 8.84 30.50
C SER A 214 -5.94 8.08 30.79
N SER A 215 -4.84 8.49 30.20
CA SER A 215 -3.52 7.87 30.32
C SER A 215 -2.42 8.87 29.95
N THR A 216 -1.16 8.46 30.09
CA THR A 216 0.03 9.21 29.64
C THR A 216 0.11 9.36 28.12
N ASP A 217 -0.69 8.62 27.35
CA ASP A 217 -0.78 8.75 25.89
C ASP A 217 -1.66 9.92 25.45
N HIS A 218 -1.47 11.09 26.04
CA HIS A 218 -2.11 12.34 25.65
C HIS A 218 -1.07 13.40 25.33
N GLY A 219 -1.46 14.46 24.64
CA GLY A 219 -0.55 15.57 24.32
C GLY A 219 -1.15 16.51 23.29
N SER A 220 -0.64 17.75 23.31
CA SER A 220 -1.02 18.84 22.41
C SER A 220 0.11 19.14 21.45
N SER A 221 -0.22 19.52 20.23
CA SER A 221 0.70 20.13 19.26
C SER A 221 0.90 21.64 19.49
N GLY A 222 0.15 22.24 20.41
CA GLY A 222 0.07 23.69 20.61
C GLY A 222 -0.85 24.40 19.60
N ASN A 223 -1.42 23.68 18.63
CA ASN A 223 -2.34 24.23 17.63
C ASN A 223 -3.73 23.57 17.75
N ILE A 224 -4.74 24.39 18.03
CA ILE A 224 -6.13 23.96 18.23
C ILE A 224 -6.68 23.18 17.03
N ILE A 225 -6.36 23.60 15.80
CA ILE A 225 -6.88 22.96 14.58
C ILE A 225 -6.31 21.54 14.45
N VAL A 226 -5.01 21.37 14.69
CA VAL A 226 -4.31 20.08 14.61
C VAL A 226 -4.79 19.14 15.70
N ASP A 227 -4.93 19.66 16.91
CA ASP A 227 -5.36 18.90 18.09
C ASP A 227 -6.83 18.46 18.00
N TYR A 228 -7.69 19.30 17.43
CA TYR A 228 -9.08 18.93 17.12
C TYR A 228 -9.13 17.89 15.99
N TYR A 229 -8.33 18.09 14.93
CA TYR A 229 -8.32 17.22 13.75
C TYR A 229 -7.81 15.82 14.08
N TRP A 230 -6.62 15.71 14.66
CA TRP A 230 -5.97 14.43 14.99
C TRP A 230 -6.45 13.87 16.33
N GLY A 231 -6.81 14.72 17.28
CA GLY A 231 -7.17 14.30 18.63
C GLY A 231 -6.02 14.38 19.62
N MET A 232 -6.40 14.53 20.89
CA MET A 232 -5.47 14.75 22.00
C MET A 232 -5.02 13.45 22.67
N GLU A 233 -5.89 12.45 22.74
CA GLU A 233 -5.64 11.17 23.42
C GLU A 233 -5.52 10.02 22.42
N LEU A 234 -4.56 9.12 22.64
CA LEU A 234 -4.48 7.88 21.87
C LEU A 234 -5.56 6.89 22.29
N TYR A 235 -5.79 6.69 23.59
CA TYR A 235 -6.76 5.73 24.12
C TYR A 235 -7.74 6.39 25.11
N PRO A 236 -8.60 7.32 24.64
CA PRO A 236 -9.54 7.98 25.53
C PRO A 236 -10.60 7.02 26.07
N ARG A 237 -10.90 7.16 27.37
CA ARG A 237 -11.89 6.35 28.08
C ARG A 237 -12.88 7.21 28.85
N ILE A 238 -14.10 6.68 28.99
CA ILE A 238 -15.08 7.16 29.96
C ILE A 238 -15.08 6.16 31.12
N GLY A 239 -14.62 6.59 32.29
CA GLY A 239 -14.32 5.69 33.39
C GLY A 239 -13.22 4.67 33.02
N LYS A 240 -13.23 3.50 33.66
CA LYS A 240 -12.17 2.48 33.46
C LYS A 240 -12.41 1.55 32.27
N HIS A 241 -13.68 1.28 31.95
CA HIS A 241 -14.07 0.16 31.09
C HIS A 241 -14.57 0.58 29.70
N PHE A 242 -14.96 1.84 29.49
CA PHE A 242 -15.50 2.29 28.21
C PHE A 242 -14.41 2.95 27.36
N ASP A 243 -13.92 2.23 26.35
CA ASP A 243 -12.98 2.75 25.37
C ASP A 243 -13.73 3.44 24.22
N ILE A 244 -13.42 4.72 24.00
CA ILE A 244 -14.16 5.55 23.05
C ILE A 244 -13.86 5.14 21.61
N LYS A 245 -12.60 4.81 21.26
CA LYS A 245 -12.27 4.43 19.87
C LYS A 245 -12.89 3.10 19.49
N VAL A 246 -12.90 2.14 20.42
CA VAL A 246 -13.62 0.87 20.19
C VAL A 246 -15.11 1.13 20.00
N PHE A 247 -15.70 2.02 20.81
CA PHE A 247 -17.11 2.37 20.65
C PHE A 247 -17.40 3.03 19.31
N THR A 248 -16.72 4.14 18.96
CA THR A 248 -16.99 4.89 17.73
C THR A 248 -16.71 4.05 16.48
N ASN A 249 -15.59 3.35 16.45
CA ASN A 249 -15.16 2.64 15.25
C ASN A 249 -15.89 1.30 15.14
N CYS A 250 -15.83 0.46 16.17
CA CYS A 250 -16.27 -0.92 16.08
C CYS A 250 -17.76 -1.08 16.40
N ARG A 251 -18.26 -0.46 17.47
CA ARG A 251 -19.66 -0.64 17.88
C ARG A 251 -20.59 0.25 17.08
N PHE A 252 -20.40 1.55 17.12
CA PHE A 252 -21.27 2.49 16.42
C PHE A 252 -21.12 2.38 14.89
N GLY A 253 -19.90 2.64 14.38
CA GLY A 253 -19.62 2.68 12.94
C GLY A 253 -19.80 1.32 12.26
N MET A 254 -18.96 0.34 12.59
CA MET A 254 -18.95 -0.94 11.87
C MET A 254 -20.24 -1.77 12.02
N ILE A 255 -20.94 -1.74 13.17
CA ILE A 255 -22.24 -2.43 13.27
C ILE A 255 -23.32 -1.71 12.44
N SER A 256 -23.28 -0.38 12.34
CA SER A 256 -24.22 0.36 11.48
C SER A 256 -24.04 -0.01 10.01
N TRP A 257 -22.82 -0.32 9.57
CA TRP A 257 -22.55 -0.84 8.23
C TRP A 257 -23.13 -2.24 8.01
N GLY A 258 -23.32 -3.05 9.05
CA GLY A 258 -24.08 -4.29 8.95
C GLY A 258 -25.60 -4.07 8.93
N LEU A 259 -26.11 -3.09 9.67
CA LEU A 259 -27.54 -2.81 9.78
C LEU A 259 -28.12 -2.14 8.53
N LEU A 260 -27.43 -1.13 7.99
CA LEU A 260 -27.96 -0.32 6.89
C LEU A 260 -28.26 -1.14 5.61
N PRO A 261 -27.42 -2.09 5.16
CA PRO A 261 -27.79 -2.97 4.04
C PRO A 261 -29.06 -3.78 4.28
N ILE A 262 -29.32 -4.22 5.52
CA ILE A 262 -30.57 -4.91 5.90
C ILE A 262 -31.75 -3.94 5.83
N THR A 263 -31.59 -2.72 6.39
CA THR A 263 -32.58 -1.65 6.27
C THR A 263 -32.94 -1.37 4.81
N TYR A 264 -31.95 -1.33 3.92
CA TYR A 264 -32.16 -1.07 2.49
C TYR A 264 -32.90 -2.21 1.80
N CYS A 265 -32.62 -3.47 2.15
CA CYS A 265 -33.43 -4.61 1.67
C CYS A 265 -34.90 -4.47 2.09
N ILE A 266 -35.14 -4.19 3.38
CA ILE A 266 -36.51 -4.06 3.91
C ILE A 266 -37.23 -2.87 3.24
N LYS A 267 -36.53 -1.76 3.04
CA LYS A 267 -37.10 -0.59 2.37
C LYS A 267 -37.43 -0.86 0.90
N GLN A 268 -36.55 -1.52 0.15
CA GLN A 268 -36.85 -1.88 -1.24
C GLN A 268 -38.05 -2.83 -1.31
N TYR A 269 -38.15 -3.79 -0.38
CA TYR A 269 -39.31 -4.68 -0.31
C TYR A 269 -40.62 -3.92 0.01
N GLU A 270 -40.59 -2.93 0.91
CA GLU A 270 -41.74 -2.08 1.23
C GLU A 270 -42.20 -1.24 0.03
N GLU A 271 -41.27 -0.66 -0.74
CA GLU A 271 -41.58 0.20 -1.89
C GLU A 271 -42.08 -0.58 -3.12
N TYR A 272 -41.50 -1.75 -3.41
CA TYR A 272 -41.76 -2.48 -4.66
C TYR A 272 -42.49 -3.82 -4.48
N GLY A 273 -42.79 -4.22 -3.24
CA GLY A 273 -43.40 -5.52 -2.92
C GLY A 273 -42.52 -6.74 -3.22
N SER A 274 -41.28 -6.51 -3.66
CA SER A 274 -40.31 -7.53 -4.06
C SER A 274 -38.88 -7.02 -3.84
N LEU A 275 -37.95 -7.96 -3.64
CA LEU A 275 -36.52 -7.66 -3.46
C LEU A 275 -35.76 -8.05 -4.72
N SER A 276 -34.95 -7.15 -5.27
CA SER A 276 -34.14 -7.44 -6.45
C SER A 276 -32.94 -8.34 -6.11
N ASP A 277 -32.51 -9.16 -7.07
CA ASP A 277 -31.31 -9.99 -6.88
C ASP A 277 -30.06 -9.13 -6.66
N SER A 278 -29.98 -7.94 -7.28
CA SER A 278 -28.88 -7.01 -7.09
C SER A 278 -28.74 -6.51 -5.65
N MET A 279 -29.84 -6.15 -5.00
CA MET A 279 -29.86 -5.72 -3.61
C MET A 279 -29.47 -6.87 -2.69
N LEU A 280 -30.01 -8.06 -2.94
CA LEU A 280 -29.70 -9.25 -2.15
C LEU A 280 -28.20 -9.61 -2.21
N ILE A 281 -27.60 -9.63 -3.40
CA ILE A 281 -26.17 -9.93 -3.57
C ILE A 281 -25.29 -8.88 -2.90
N HIS A 282 -25.60 -7.58 -3.07
CA HIS A 282 -24.91 -6.49 -2.37
C HIS A 282 -24.92 -6.71 -0.85
N THR A 283 -26.11 -6.95 -0.28
CA THR A 283 -26.29 -7.12 1.16
C THR A 283 -25.59 -8.36 1.69
N ILE A 284 -25.63 -9.50 0.99
CA ILE A 284 -24.93 -10.70 1.44
C ILE A 284 -23.41 -10.47 1.48
N ILE A 285 -22.81 -9.92 0.42
CA ILE A 285 -21.35 -9.71 0.39
C ILE A 285 -20.91 -8.74 1.49
N THR A 286 -21.64 -7.63 1.67
CA THR A 286 -21.33 -6.64 2.72
C THR A 286 -21.48 -7.24 4.13
N LEU A 287 -22.54 -8.01 4.40
CA LEU A 287 -22.70 -8.72 5.68
C LEU A 287 -21.59 -9.73 5.94
N VAL A 288 -21.16 -10.49 4.92
CA VAL A 288 -20.03 -11.42 5.04
C VAL A 288 -18.74 -10.67 5.39
N TYR A 289 -18.50 -9.51 4.75
CA TYR A 289 -17.35 -8.66 5.04
C TYR A 289 -17.37 -8.13 6.50
N VAL A 290 -18.49 -7.56 6.94
CA VAL A 290 -18.64 -7.01 8.31
C VAL A 290 -18.55 -8.12 9.36
N THR A 291 -19.12 -9.30 9.07
CA THR A 291 -19.01 -10.47 9.95
C THR A 291 -17.55 -10.91 10.11
N LYS A 292 -16.80 -10.98 9.01
CA LYS A 292 -15.36 -11.27 9.04
C LYS A 292 -14.61 -10.24 9.90
N PHE A 293 -14.94 -8.95 9.81
CA PHE A 293 -14.34 -7.94 10.67
C PHE A 293 -14.52 -8.25 12.16
N PHE A 294 -15.74 -8.57 12.61
CA PHE A 294 -15.99 -8.90 14.01
C PHE A 294 -15.39 -10.24 14.45
N TRP A 295 -15.32 -11.21 13.55
CA TRP A 295 -14.58 -12.45 13.78
C TRP A 295 -13.08 -12.18 14.05
N TRP A 296 -12.53 -11.14 13.43
CA TRP A 296 -11.12 -10.74 13.52
C TRP A 296 -10.88 -9.48 14.39
N GLU A 297 -11.85 -9.05 15.19
CA GLU A 297 -11.81 -7.76 15.90
C GLU A 297 -10.51 -7.50 16.68
N ALA A 298 -9.99 -8.51 17.38
CA ALA A 298 -8.76 -8.35 18.16
C ALA A 298 -7.53 -7.99 17.31
N GLY A 299 -7.52 -8.40 16.04
CA GLY A 299 -6.51 -7.99 15.07
C GLY A 299 -6.60 -6.51 14.70
N TYR A 300 -7.82 -5.96 14.66
CA TYR A 300 -8.07 -4.55 14.33
C TYR A 300 -7.42 -3.59 15.34
N TRP A 301 -7.34 -3.95 16.62
CA TRP A 301 -6.68 -3.11 17.63
C TRP A 301 -5.16 -2.95 17.44
N ASN A 302 -4.55 -3.78 16.59
CA ASN A 302 -3.15 -3.67 16.22
C ASN A 302 -2.93 -2.87 14.92
N THR A 303 -4.00 -2.35 14.32
CA THR A 303 -3.92 -1.50 13.13
C THR A 303 -3.56 -0.06 13.49
N MET A 304 -3.17 0.73 12.48
CA MET A 304 -2.79 2.14 12.65
C MET A 304 -3.88 2.97 13.34
N ASP A 305 -5.14 2.78 12.95
CA ASP A 305 -6.31 3.53 13.42
C ASP A 305 -6.47 3.46 14.96
N ILE A 306 -6.19 2.28 15.55
CA ILE A 306 -6.30 2.09 17.01
C ILE A 306 -4.95 2.27 17.70
N ALA A 307 -3.85 1.80 17.11
CA ALA A 307 -2.58 1.76 17.81
C ALA A 307 -1.75 3.05 17.71
N HIS A 308 -2.01 3.91 16.72
CA HIS A 308 -1.16 5.08 16.40
C HIS A 308 -1.98 6.36 16.23
N ASP A 309 -3.16 6.27 15.62
CA ASP A 309 -3.98 7.46 15.38
C ASP A 309 -4.77 7.84 16.64
N ARG A 310 -4.70 9.12 16.99
CA ARG A 310 -5.40 9.69 18.15
C ARG A 310 -6.90 9.87 17.84
N ALA A 311 -7.68 9.99 18.91
CA ALA A 311 -9.12 10.14 18.81
C ALA A 311 -9.52 11.62 18.60
N GLY A 312 -9.58 12.05 17.35
CA GLY A 312 -10.07 13.37 16.95
C GLY A 312 -11.09 13.29 15.82
N PHE A 313 -11.32 14.41 15.14
CA PHE A 313 -12.20 14.50 13.97
C PHE A 313 -11.90 13.42 12.93
N TYR A 314 -10.63 13.26 12.54
CA TYR A 314 -10.26 12.35 11.45
C TYR A 314 -10.77 10.91 11.64
N ILE A 315 -10.63 10.36 12.85
CA ILE A 315 -11.06 8.99 13.16
C ILE A 315 -12.53 8.97 13.61
N CYS A 316 -12.91 9.78 14.59
CA CYS A 316 -14.22 9.66 15.23
C CYS A 316 -15.35 10.12 14.30
N TRP A 317 -15.22 11.29 13.66
CA TRP A 317 -16.22 11.76 12.70
C TRP A 317 -16.27 10.83 11.47
N GLY A 318 -15.11 10.31 11.03
CA GLY A 318 -15.02 9.33 9.97
C GLY A 318 -15.87 8.08 10.23
N CYS A 319 -15.77 7.48 11.42
CA CYS A 319 -16.55 6.29 11.76
C CYS A 319 -18.03 6.58 12.08
N LEU A 320 -18.33 7.75 12.66
CA LEU A 320 -19.69 8.11 13.05
C LEU A 320 -20.57 8.59 11.88
N VAL A 321 -19.98 9.22 10.86
CA VAL A 321 -20.73 9.90 9.78
C VAL A 321 -20.31 9.43 8.39
N PHE A 322 -19.02 9.48 8.09
CA PHE A 322 -18.53 9.14 6.75
C PHE A 322 -18.75 7.67 6.42
N LEU A 323 -18.50 6.78 7.38
CA LEU A 323 -18.68 5.35 7.23
C LEU A 323 -20.14 4.97 6.88
N PRO A 324 -21.15 5.30 7.70
CA PRO A 324 -22.54 4.93 7.41
C PRO A 324 -23.10 5.53 6.11
N CYS A 325 -22.57 6.67 5.64
CA CYS A 325 -22.98 7.23 4.35
C CYS A 325 -22.25 6.59 3.16
N MET A 326 -20.92 6.65 3.15
CA MET A 326 -20.12 6.34 1.97
C MET A 326 -20.02 4.84 1.71
N TYR A 327 -19.82 4.04 2.75
CA TYR A 327 -19.63 2.59 2.62
C TYR A 327 -20.92 1.87 2.25
N THR A 328 -22.07 2.46 2.60
CA THR A 328 -23.39 1.90 2.34
C THR A 328 -24.04 2.50 1.08
N SER A 329 -23.37 3.45 0.43
CA SER A 329 -23.90 4.15 -0.74
C SER A 329 -24.34 3.25 -1.91
N PRO A 330 -23.70 2.10 -2.23
CA PRO A 330 -24.21 1.24 -3.30
C PRO A 330 -25.59 0.66 -2.96
N GLY A 331 -25.80 0.23 -1.71
CA GLY A 331 -27.10 -0.22 -1.24
C GLY A 331 -28.12 0.92 -1.18
N MET A 332 -27.69 2.11 -0.74
CA MET A 332 -28.54 3.31 -0.70
C MET A 332 -29.10 3.67 -2.09
N TYR A 333 -28.27 3.58 -3.13
CA TYR A 333 -28.66 3.73 -4.52
C TYR A 333 -29.62 2.63 -4.98
N LEU A 334 -29.29 1.37 -4.69
CA LEU A 334 -30.07 0.21 -5.14
C LEU A 334 -31.52 0.21 -4.61
N VAL A 335 -31.80 0.86 -3.47
CA VAL A 335 -33.17 0.97 -2.95
C VAL A 335 -34.12 1.50 -4.02
N LYS A 336 -33.76 2.57 -4.74
CA LYS A 336 -34.59 3.18 -5.79
C LYS A 336 -34.33 2.64 -7.20
N HIS A 337 -33.30 1.81 -7.35
CA HIS A 337 -32.85 1.28 -8.64
C HIS A 337 -32.78 -0.25 -8.58
N PRO A 338 -33.92 -0.96 -8.47
CA PRO A 338 -33.93 -2.40 -8.52
C PRO A 338 -33.40 -2.88 -9.88
N VAL A 339 -32.42 -3.78 -9.85
CA VAL A 339 -31.80 -4.38 -11.04
C VAL A 339 -32.01 -5.89 -10.96
N ASN A 340 -32.48 -6.49 -12.06
CA ASN A 340 -32.55 -7.93 -12.22
C ASN A 340 -31.34 -8.42 -13.03
N LEU A 341 -30.37 -9.01 -12.34
CA LEU A 341 -29.13 -9.53 -12.92
C LEU A 341 -29.32 -10.89 -13.59
N GLY A 342 -30.28 -11.67 -13.10
CA GLY A 342 -30.46 -13.07 -13.44
C GLY A 342 -29.54 -13.97 -12.61
N PRO A 343 -29.93 -15.24 -12.40
CA PRO A 343 -29.28 -16.13 -11.42
C PRO A 343 -27.81 -16.38 -11.73
N GLN A 344 -27.45 -16.52 -13.01
CA GLN A 344 -26.07 -16.81 -13.41
C GLN A 344 -25.12 -15.66 -13.05
N LEU A 345 -25.48 -14.41 -13.38
CA LEU A 345 -24.66 -13.24 -13.08
C LEU A 345 -24.64 -12.95 -11.59
N ALA A 346 -25.79 -13.04 -10.92
CA ALA A 346 -25.92 -12.85 -9.47
C ALA A 346 -25.03 -13.82 -8.68
N ILE A 347 -25.08 -15.12 -8.99
CA ILE A 347 -24.23 -16.14 -8.34
C ILE A 347 -22.75 -15.89 -8.65
N SER A 348 -22.41 -15.51 -9.88
CA SER A 348 -21.01 -15.23 -10.25
C SER A 348 -20.43 -14.07 -9.46
N ILE A 349 -21.18 -12.97 -9.31
CA ILE A 349 -20.79 -11.81 -8.51
C ILE A 349 -20.67 -12.20 -7.03
N LEU A 350 -21.64 -12.96 -6.50
CA LEU A 350 -21.63 -13.42 -5.11
C LEU A 350 -20.39 -14.25 -4.79
N VAL A 351 -20.11 -15.28 -5.60
CA VAL A 351 -18.96 -16.17 -5.41
C VAL A 351 -17.65 -15.39 -5.52
N ALA A 352 -17.52 -14.52 -6.52
CA ALA A 352 -16.32 -13.70 -6.68
C ALA A 352 -16.11 -12.72 -5.50
N GLY A 353 -17.18 -12.09 -5.02
CA GLY A 353 -17.16 -11.20 -3.85
C GLY A 353 -16.74 -11.93 -2.58
N ILE A 354 -17.38 -13.07 -2.26
CA ILE A 354 -17.04 -13.87 -1.08
C ILE A 354 -15.60 -14.39 -1.17
N LEU A 355 -15.16 -14.83 -2.35
CA LEU A 355 -13.78 -15.27 -2.57
C LEU A 355 -12.78 -14.14 -2.29
N CYS A 356 -13.06 -12.91 -2.73
CA CYS A 356 -12.22 -11.76 -2.41
C CYS A 356 -12.17 -11.50 -0.90
N VAL A 357 -13.31 -11.51 -0.20
CA VAL A 357 -13.36 -11.36 1.27
C VAL A 357 -12.52 -12.44 1.96
N TYR A 358 -12.62 -13.69 1.50
CA TYR A 358 -11.85 -14.82 2.02
C TYR A 358 -10.34 -14.66 1.76
N ILE A 359 -9.92 -14.32 0.54
CA ILE A 359 -8.50 -14.14 0.21
C ILE A 359 -7.90 -13.02 1.06
N ASN A 360 -8.62 -11.91 1.23
CA ASN A 360 -8.18 -10.83 2.12
C ASN A 360 -7.98 -11.33 3.56
N TYR A 361 -8.96 -12.07 4.11
CA TYR A 361 -8.83 -12.70 5.43
C TYR A 361 -7.63 -13.65 5.51
N ASP A 362 -7.43 -14.50 4.51
CA ASP A 362 -6.37 -15.49 4.50
C ASP A 362 -4.98 -14.84 4.44
N CYS A 363 -4.83 -13.71 3.74
CA CYS A 363 -3.60 -12.92 3.75
C CYS A 363 -3.20 -12.49 5.16
N ASP A 364 -4.17 -11.96 5.93
CA ASP A 364 -3.94 -11.50 7.30
C ASP A 364 -3.72 -12.66 8.26
N ARG A 365 -4.53 -13.71 8.16
CA ARG A 365 -4.37 -14.95 8.93
C ARG A 365 -2.98 -15.55 8.71
N GLN A 366 -2.51 -15.63 7.46
CA GLN A 366 -1.19 -16.14 7.11
C GLN A 366 -0.07 -15.32 7.77
N ARG A 367 -0.16 -13.99 7.74
CA ARG A 367 0.82 -13.10 8.41
C ARG A 367 0.81 -13.27 9.92
N GLN A 368 -0.37 -13.33 10.52
CA GLN A 368 -0.54 -13.45 11.98
C GLN A 368 -0.04 -14.80 12.47
N GLU A 369 -0.42 -15.89 11.82
CA GLU A 369 -0.01 -17.24 12.19
C GLU A 369 1.50 -17.44 12.02
N PHE A 370 2.08 -16.89 10.93
CA PHE A 370 3.52 -16.87 10.74
C PHE A 370 4.25 -16.14 11.89
N ARG A 371 3.75 -14.99 12.34
CA ARG A 371 4.34 -14.26 13.47
C ARG A 371 4.13 -14.99 14.80
N ARG A 372 2.94 -15.53 15.04
CA ARG A 372 2.58 -16.28 16.27
C ARG A 372 3.45 -17.51 16.47
N THR A 373 3.77 -18.21 15.38
CA THR A 373 4.61 -19.42 15.41
C THR A 373 6.11 -19.12 15.27
N ASN A 374 6.51 -17.85 15.32
CA ASN A 374 7.88 -17.40 15.10
C ASN A 374 8.49 -17.96 13.79
N GLY A 375 7.66 -18.00 12.75
CA GLY A 375 7.99 -18.48 11.41
C GLY A 375 8.19 -19.98 11.28
N LYS A 376 7.53 -20.78 12.13
CA LYS A 376 7.48 -22.26 12.04
C LYS A 376 6.22 -22.79 11.35
N ALA A 377 5.18 -21.97 11.21
CA ALA A 377 3.94 -22.36 10.50
C ALA A 377 4.20 -22.67 9.02
N LEU A 378 3.55 -23.71 8.50
CA LEU A 378 3.55 -24.00 7.08
C LEU A 378 2.74 -22.95 6.31
N VAL A 379 3.24 -22.53 5.16
CA VAL A 379 2.57 -21.63 4.22
C VAL A 379 2.32 -22.40 2.92
N TRP A 380 1.04 -22.64 2.61
CA TRP A 380 0.60 -23.48 1.48
C TRP A 380 1.30 -24.85 1.45
N GLY A 381 1.34 -25.52 2.60
CA GLY A 381 1.91 -26.86 2.76
C GLY A 381 3.44 -26.92 2.78
N LYS A 382 4.15 -25.79 2.64
CA LYS A 382 5.62 -25.74 2.62
C LYS A 382 6.18 -24.87 3.74
N ALA A 383 7.44 -25.11 4.12
CA ALA A 383 8.15 -24.25 5.05
C ALA A 383 8.26 -22.81 4.48
N PRO A 384 7.95 -21.77 5.27
CA PRO A 384 7.88 -20.41 4.76
C PRO A 384 9.27 -19.85 4.46
N SER A 385 9.39 -19.15 3.33
CA SER A 385 10.59 -18.34 3.07
C SER A 385 10.48 -17.04 3.88
N LYS A 386 11.51 -16.69 4.65
CA LYS A 386 11.51 -15.52 5.53
C LYS A 386 12.81 -14.76 5.52
N ILE A 387 12.76 -13.48 5.89
CA ILE A 387 13.92 -12.65 6.18
C ILE A 387 13.90 -12.34 7.68
N VAL A 388 15.00 -12.61 8.37
CA VAL A 388 15.21 -12.20 9.76
C VAL A 388 15.82 -10.79 9.73
N ALA A 389 15.05 -9.80 10.18
CA ALA A 389 15.44 -8.40 10.17
C ALA A 389 15.74 -7.92 11.58
N SER A 390 16.96 -7.45 11.81
CA SER A 390 17.34 -6.77 13.06
C SER A 390 17.19 -5.27 12.90
N TYR A 391 16.61 -4.60 13.90
CA TYR A 391 16.44 -3.16 13.94
C TYR A 391 16.65 -2.62 15.36
N THR A 392 17.13 -1.39 15.47
CA THR A 392 17.31 -0.70 16.75
C THR A 392 16.05 0.11 17.05
N THR A 393 15.52 0.02 18.27
CA THR A 393 14.40 0.85 18.72
C THR A 393 14.87 2.27 19.02
N THR A 394 13.93 3.20 19.16
CA THR A 394 14.21 4.57 19.65
C THR A 394 14.86 4.59 21.04
N THR A 395 14.71 3.51 21.81
CA THR A 395 15.33 3.32 23.13
C THR A 395 16.73 2.70 23.06
N GLY A 396 17.29 2.46 21.87
CA GLY A 396 18.60 1.86 21.67
C GLY A 396 18.64 0.33 21.74
N GLU A 397 17.51 -0.35 21.97
CA GLU A 397 17.46 -1.82 22.03
C GLU A 397 17.47 -2.44 20.63
N THR A 398 18.32 -3.44 20.41
CA THR A 398 18.27 -4.24 19.17
C THR A 398 17.17 -5.29 19.27
N LYS A 399 16.18 -5.22 18.38
CA LYS A 399 15.09 -6.20 18.26
C LYS A 399 15.15 -6.93 16.92
N THR A 400 14.70 -8.17 16.91
CA THR A 400 14.60 -9.00 15.70
C THR A 400 13.13 -9.16 15.31
N SER A 401 12.85 -9.12 14.02
CA SER A 401 11.52 -9.31 13.44
C SER A 401 11.59 -10.17 12.19
N LEU A 402 10.53 -10.93 11.94
CA LEU A 402 10.44 -11.82 10.79
C LEU A 402 9.58 -11.20 9.68
N LEU A 403 10.13 -11.14 8.47
CA LEU A 403 9.42 -10.73 7.26
C LEU A 403 9.09 -11.98 6.42
N LEU A 404 7.80 -12.20 6.16
CA LEU A 404 7.31 -13.34 5.38
C LEU A 404 7.46 -13.04 3.87
N THR A 405 8.15 -13.93 3.14
CA THR A 405 8.44 -13.79 1.70
C THR A 405 7.88 -14.93 0.83
N SER A 406 6.91 -15.68 1.36
CA SER A 406 6.20 -16.76 0.67
C SER A 406 4.69 -16.64 0.89
N GLY A 407 3.89 -17.40 0.14
CA GLY A 407 2.43 -17.25 0.13
C GLY A 407 2.02 -15.93 -0.51
N TRP A 408 0.94 -15.31 -0.01
CA TRP A 408 0.42 -14.04 -0.51
C TRP A 408 1.45 -12.91 -0.44
N TRP A 409 2.21 -12.87 0.66
CA TRP A 409 3.27 -11.89 0.92
C TRP A 409 4.54 -12.12 0.08
N GLY A 410 4.62 -13.27 -0.60
CA GLY A 410 5.63 -13.53 -1.63
C GLY A 410 5.19 -13.12 -3.04
N LEU A 411 3.88 -13.00 -3.29
CA LEU A 411 3.32 -12.53 -4.57
C LEU A 411 3.36 -11.00 -4.67
N SER A 412 2.95 -10.31 -3.60
CA SER A 412 3.00 -8.85 -3.50
C SER A 412 3.12 -8.41 -2.05
N ARG A 413 3.87 -7.33 -1.80
CA ARG A 413 4.10 -6.76 -0.46
C ARG A 413 2.79 -6.39 0.26
N HIS A 414 1.78 -5.99 -0.52
CA HIS A 414 0.46 -5.61 -0.02
C HIS A 414 -0.65 -6.36 -0.74
N PHE A 415 -0.48 -7.68 -0.98
CA PHE A 415 -1.45 -8.46 -1.76
C PHE A 415 -2.89 -8.33 -1.22
N HIS A 416 -3.07 -8.31 0.10
CA HIS A 416 -4.37 -8.12 0.77
C HIS A 416 -5.16 -6.87 0.35
N TYR A 417 -4.51 -5.81 -0.16
CA TYR A 417 -5.22 -4.62 -0.67
C TYR A 417 -5.96 -4.88 -1.99
N VAL A 418 -5.48 -5.82 -2.82
CA VAL A 418 -6.15 -6.17 -4.09
C VAL A 418 -7.54 -6.80 -3.87
N PRO A 419 -7.69 -7.90 -3.10
CA PRO A 419 -8.99 -8.47 -2.81
C PRO A 419 -9.86 -7.55 -1.94
N GLU A 420 -9.29 -6.61 -1.20
CA GLU A 420 -10.05 -5.56 -0.51
C GLU A 420 -10.80 -4.65 -1.52
N ILE A 421 -10.06 -4.12 -2.50
CA ILE A 421 -10.63 -3.29 -3.59
C ILE A 421 -11.61 -4.12 -4.43
N LEU A 422 -11.25 -5.35 -4.79
CA LEU A 422 -12.13 -6.22 -5.58
C LEU A 422 -13.40 -6.62 -4.83
N ALA A 423 -13.33 -6.92 -3.54
CA ALA A 423 -14.53 -7.15 -2.73
C ALA A 423 -15.44 -5.91 -2.78
N SER A 424 -14.86 -4.72 -2.65
CA SER A 424 -15.61 -3.47 -2.77
C SER A 424 -16.27 -3.26 -4.12
N PHE A 425 -15.58 -3.66 -5.19
CA PHE A 425 -16.15 -3.66 -6.52
C PHE A 425 -17.31 -4.65 -6.62
N PHE A 426 -17.17 -5.87 -6.11
CA PHE A 426 -18.19 -6.91 -6.23
C PHE A 426 -19.46 -6.65 -5.42
N TRP A 427 -19.40 -5.90 -4.32
CA TRP A 427 -20.64 -5.42 -3.69
C TRP A 427 -21.21 -4.15 -4.34
N SER A 428 -20.47 -3.46 -5.21
CA SER A 428 -20.94 -2.25 -5.90
C SER A 428 -21.49 -2.54 -7.31
N VAL A 429 -20.90 -3.52 -8.00
CA VAL A 429 -21.28 -3.93 -9.36
C VAL A 429 -22.72 -4.43 -9.55
N PRO A 430 -23.47 -4.88 -8.52
CA PRO A 430 -24.90 -5.15 -8.68
C PRO A 430 -25.71 -3.93 -9.15
N ALA A 431 -25.19 -2.71 -8.95
CA ALA A 431 -25.78 -1.48 -9.48
C ALA A 431 -25.55 -1.25 -10.99
N LEU A 432 -24.80 -2.13 -11.66
CA LEU A 432 -24.37 -2.01 -13.06
C LEU A 432 -23.64 -0.67 -13.30
N PHE A 433 -23.57 -0.20 -14.55
CA PHE A 433 -22.67 0.90 -14.94
C PHE A 433 -23.40 2.17 -15.40
N ASN A 434 -24.68 2.30 -15.07
CA ASN A 434 -25.48 3.47 -15.47
C ASN A 434 -25.03 4.75 -14.74
N HIS A 435 -24.69 4.62 -13.46
CA HIS A 435 -24.30 5.74 -12.61
C HIS A 435 -22.94 5.49 -11.96
N PHE A 436 -22.19 6.57 -11.79
CA PHE A 436 -20.88 6.56 -11.15
C PHE A 436 -20.96 6.36 -9.63
N ILE A 437 -22.02 6.87 -9.01
CA ILE A 437 -22.14 7.00 -7.55
C ILE A 437 -21.91 5.71 -6.76
N PRO A 438 -22.46 4.54 -7.15
CA PRO A 438 -22.18 3.27 -6.47
C PRO A 438 -20.69 2.91 -6.42
N TYR A 439 -19.87 3.39 -7.37
CA TYR A 439 -18.44 3.10 -7.43
C TYR A 439 -17.57 4.12 -6.71
N PHE A 440 -18.15 5.18 -6.13
CA PHE A 440 -17.39 6.18 -5.38
C PHE A 440 -16.55 5.52 -4.29
N TYR A 441 -17.14 4.60 -3.52
CA TYR A 441 -16.46 3.90 -2.45
C TYR A 441 -15.24 3.11 -2.94
N VAL A 442 -15.34 2.44 -4.09
CA VAL A 442 -14.24 1.68 -4.71
C VAL A 442 -13.07 2.60 -5.05
N ILE A 443 -13.36 3.78 -5.61
CA ILE A 443 -12.35 4.77 -6.00
C ILE A 443 -11.69 5.38 -4.76
N TYR A 444 -12.51 5.77 -3.79
CA TYR A 444 -12.03 6.29 -2.50
C TYR A 444 -11.11 5.28 -1.80
N LEU A 445 -11.55 4.02 -1.69
CA LEU A 445 -10.79 2.95 -1.06
C LEU A 445 -9.48 2.67 -1.80
N THR A 446 -9.50 2.70 -3.14
CA THR A 446 -8.29 2.55 -3.95
C THR A 446 -7.28 3.66 -3.64
N GLY A 447 -7.72 4.92 -3.59
CA GLY A 447 -6.87 6.05 -3.21
C GLY A 447 -6.30 5.91 -1.79
N LEU A 448 -7.16 5.55 -0.82
CA LEU A 448 -6.77 5.31 0.57
C LEU A 448 -5.69 4.22 0.69
N LEU A 449 -5.87 3.10 -0.01
CA LEU A 449 -4.95 1.95 0.07
C LEU A 449 -3.63 2.20 -0.67
N LEU A 450 -3.63 2.99 -1.74
CA LEU A 450 -2.40 3.42 -2.41
C LEU A 450 -1.56 4.33 -1.51
N ASP A 451 -2.20 5.31 -0.87
CA ASP A 451 -1.55 6.17 0.13
C ASP A 451 -1.04 5.35 1.32
N ARG A 452 -1.85 4.42 1.83
CA ARG A 452 -1.48 3.51 2.93
C ARG A 452 -0.30 2.62 2.56
N ALA A 453 -0.28 2.07 1.35
CA ALA A 453 0.84 1.25 0.87
C ALA A 453 2.14 2.07 0.82
N LYS A 454 2.08 3.32 0.35
CA LYS A 454 3.24 4.21 0.33
C LYS A 454 3.77 4.49 1.73
N ARG A 455 2.89 4.89 2.66
CA ARG A 455 3.28 5.18 4.06
C ARG A 455 3.82 3.95 4.78
N ASP A 456 3.25 2.78 4.55
CA ASP A 456 3.74 1.52 5.12
C ASP A 456 5.13 1.15 4.55
N ASP A 457 5.37 1.37 3.26
CA ASP A 457 6.66 1.09 2.62
C ASP A 457 7.76 2.03 3.15
N GLU A 458 7.47 3.33 3.29
CA GLU A 458 8.37 4.31 3.90
C GLU A 458 8.70 3.95 5.35
N ARG A 459 7.70 3.55 6.14
CA ARG A 459 7.88 3.10 7.52
C ARG A 459 8.73 1.82 7.60
N CYS A 460 8.46 0.84 6.75
CA CYS A 460 9.21 -0.41 6.73
C CYS A 460 10.66 -0.19 6.27
N LYS A 461 10.88 0.75 5.34
CA LYS A 461 12.21 1.18 4.91
C LYS A 461 12.98 1.85 6.04
N SER A 462 12.37 2.77 6.76
CA SER A 462 12.96 3.43 7.93
C SER A 462 13.29 2.41 9.03
N LYS A 463 12.35 1.50 9.33
CA LYS A 463 12.51 0.51 10.40
C LYS A 463 13.51 -0.60 10.10
N TYR A 464 13.44 -1.22 8.92
CA TYR A 464 14.20 -2.44 8.60
C TYR A 464 15.41 -2.19 7.68
N GLY A 465 15.55 -0.99 7.12
CA GLY A 465 16.71 -0.58 6.30
C GLY A 465 17.08 -1.60 5.22
N LYS A 466 18.30 -2.15 5.31
CA LYS A 466 18.83 -3.13 4.34
C LYS A 466 17.96 -4.39 4.19
N TYR A 467 17.28 -4.82 5.26
CA TYR A 467 16.40 -6.00 5.19
C TYR A 467 15.11 -5.70 4.42
N TRP A 468 14.61 -4.47 4.49
CA TRP A 468 13.50 -4.03 3.63
C TRP A 468 13.93 -3.97 2.18
N LYS A 469 15.15 -3.47 1.91
CA LYS A 469 15.69 -3.48 0.55
C LYS A 469 15.75 -4.90 -0.01
N LYS A 470 16.28 -5.85 0.74
CA LYS A 470 16.29 -7.29 0.38
C LYS A 470 14.87 -7.87 0.19
N TYR A 471 13.90 -7.41 0.97
CA TYR A 471 12.50 -7.80 0.82
C TYR A 471 11.92 -7.29 -0.51
N CYS A 472 12.20 -6.04 -0.87
CA CYS A 472 11.80 -5.43 -2.15
C CYS A 472 12.53 -6.05 -3.36
N GLU A 473 13.80 -6.42 -3.20
CA GLU A 473 14.66 -7.01 -4.26
C GLU A 473 14.28 -8.44 -4.67
N LYS A 474 13.45 -9.15 -3.90
CA LYS A 474 12.77 -10.37 -4.40
C LYS A 474 11.78 -10.08 -5.56
N GLY A 475 11.66 -8.81 -5.96
CA GLY A 475 10.86 -8.27 -7.03
C GLY A 475 11.15 -8.82 -8.44
N TYR A 476 12.31 -9.42 -8.75
CA TYR A 476 12.52 -10.03 -10.09
C TYR A 476 11.47 -11.13 -10.43
N LYS A 477 10.80 -11.70 -9.41
CA LYS A 477 9.64 -12.60 -9.59
C LYS A 477 8.41 -11.90 -10.19
N SER A 478 8.30 -10.58 -10.05
CA SER A 478 7.26 -9.76 -10.68
C SER A 478 7.39 -9.79 -12.20
N VAL A 479 8.64 -9.76 -12.71
CA VAL A 479 8.96 -9.89 -14.14
C VAL A 479 8.48 -11.23 -14.67
N LEU A 480 8.71 -12.33 -13.95
CA LEU A 480 8.29 -13.69 -14.39
C LEU A 480 6.79 -13.78 -14.70
N ASN A 481 5.96 -12.98 -14.02
CA ASN A 481 4.51 -12.97 -14.17
C ASN A 481 3.97 -11.77 -14.96
N SER A 482 4.83 -10.98 -15.63
CA SER A 482 4.44 -9.71 -16.25
C SER A 482 3.71 -9.83 -17.59
N LYS A 483 3.75 -11.01 -18.23
CA LYS A 483 3.31 -11.22 -19.64
C LYS A 483 1.91 -10.68 -19.92
N SER A 484 0.91 -11.11 -19.14
CA SER A 484 -0.48 -10.74 -19.37
C SER A 484 -0.73 -9.24 -19.17
N ALA A 485 -0.09 -8.64 -18.16
CA ALA A 485 -0.19 -7.20 -17.91
C ALA A 485 0.43 -6.38 -19.06
N GLU A 486 1.60 -6.79 -19.55
CA GLU A 486 2.27 -6.13 -20.68
C GLU A 486 1.45 -6.21 -21.96
N GLU A 487 0.90 -7.38 -22.30
CA GLU A 487 0.06 -7.58 -23.49
C GLU A 487 -1.19 -6.70 -23.47
N VAL A 488 -1.88 -6.64 -22.31
CA VAL A 488 -3.06 -5.80 -22.11
C VAL A 488 -2.71 -4.33 -22.30
N LEU A 489 -1.64 -3.86 -21.66
CA LEU A 489 -1.24 -2.46 -21.71
C LEU A 489 -0.72 -2.06 -23.11
N ALA A 490 0.01 -2.93 -23.80
CA ALA A 490 0.42 -2.69 -25.19
C ALA A 490 -0.79 -2.60 -26.13
N ASN A 491 -1.84 -3.41 -25.88
CA ASN A 491 -3.08 -3.32 -26.63
C ASN A 491 -3.83 -2.01 -26.37
N PHE A 492 -3.90 -1.53 -25.13
CA PHE A 492 -4.46 -0.20 -24.84
C PHE A 492 -3.64 0.92 -25.49
N ALA A 493 -2.31 0.86 -25.40
CA ALA A 493 -1.42 1.88 -25.95
C ALA A 493 -1.51 2.02 -27.49
N LYS A 494 -1.92 0.96 -28.21
CA LYS A 494 -2.19 1.03 -29.67
C LYS A 494 -3.35 1.96 -30.01
N TRP A 495 -4.31 2.12 -29.11
CA TRP A 495 -5.51 2.95 -29.32
C TRP A 495 -5.33 4.39 -28.85
N GLU A 496 -4.22 4.72 -28.17
CA GLU A 496 -4.00 6.07 -27.66
C GLU A 496 -3.78 7.08 -28.80
N PRO A 497 -4.46 8.24 -28.76
CA PRO A 497 -4.15 9.36 -29.64
C PRO A 497 -2.69 9.79 -29.46
N ARG A 498 -2.07 10.31 -30.51
CA ARG A 498 -0.68 10.81 -30.46
C ARG A 498 -0.47 11.79 -29.29
N HIS A 499 0.45 11.48 -28.39
CA HIS A 499 0.81 12.36 -27.26
C HIS A 499 2.31 12.31 -26.93
N GLY A 500 2.85 13.45 -26.50
CA GLY A 500 4.25 13.58 -26.09
C GLY A 500 5.24 13.06 -27.14
N LYS A 501 6.02 12.03 -26.77
CA LYS A 501 7.05 11.40 -27.59
C LYS A 501 6.51 10.21 -28.43
N PHE A 502 5.26 9.81 -28.22
CA PHE A 502 4.63 8.65 -28.84
C PHE A 502 3.79 9.08 -30.05
N ARG A 503 4.07 8.49 -31.21
CA ARG A 503 3.44 8.85 -32.50
C ARG A 503 2.40 7.82 -32.89
N TYR A 504 1.55 8.14 -33.87
CA TYR A 504 0.72 7.12 -34.52
C TYR A 504 1.59 5.98 -35.06
N ARG A 505 1.12 4.74 -34.92
CA ARG A 505 1.85 3.51 -35.27
C ARG A 505 3.19 3.36 -34.54
N HIS A 506 3.23 3.77 -33.27
CA HIS A 506 4.38 3.52 -32.40
C HIS A 506 4.66 2.01 -32.32
N PRO A 507 5.94 1.57 -32.33
CA PRO A 507 6.35 0.16 -32.35
C PRO A 507 6.10 -0.55 -31.01
N TRP A 508 4.84 -0.70 -30.60
CA TRP A 508 4.46 -1.33 -29.32
C TRP A 508 4.79 -2.82 -29.26
N ALA A 509 4.81 -3.52 -30.41
CA ALA A 509 5.18 -4.93 -30.47
C ALA A 509 6.62 -5.18 -29.99
N GLN A 510 7.54 -4.27 -30.31
CA GLN A 510 8.94 -4.36 -29.91
C GLN A 510 9.11 -4.22 -28.38
N TYR A 511 8.20 -3.53 -27.69
CA TYR A 511 8.21 -3.52 -26.22
C TYR A 511 7.81 -4.89 -25.64
N LEU A 512 6.87 -5.60 -26.28
CA LEU A 512 6.48 -6.95 -25.88
C LEU A 512 7.60 -7.96 -26.14
N ASP A 513 8.33 -7.80 -27.26
CA ASP A 513 9.48 -8.64 -27.58
C ASP A 513 10.62 -8.46 -26.55
N ILE A 514 10.94 -7.21 -26.19
CA ILE A 514 11.88 -6.88 -25.12
C ILE A 514 11.39 -7.47 -23.78
N GLY A 515 10.10 -7.34 -23.46
CA GLY A 515 9.49 -7.94 -22.27
C GLY A 515 9.61 -9.47 -22.24
N GLY A 516 9.47 -10.12 -23.39
CA GLY A 516 9.71 -11.57 -23.56
C GLY A 516 11.15 -11.95 -23.24
N ILE A 517 12.12 -11.27 -23.83
CA ILE A 517 13.55 -11.51 -23.58
C ILE A 517 13.92 -11.22 -22.11
N ALA A 518 13.31 -10.17 -21.51
CA ALA A 518 13.51 -9.84 -20.11
C ALA A 518 12.99 -10.92 -19.16
N ARG A 519 11.86 -11.55 -19.48
CA ARG A 519 11.36 -12.72 -18.74
C ARG A 519 12.30 -13.90 -18.84
N ASP A 520 12.78 -14.23 -20.04
CA ASP A 520 13.73 -15.33 -20.24
C ASP A 520 15.02 -15.10 -19.43
N CYS A 521 15.55 -13.87 -19.45
CA CYS A 521 16.67 -13.45 -18.62
C CYS A 521 16.36 -13.62 -17.12
N ALA A 522 15.18 -13.17 -16.67
CA ALA A 522 14.74 -13.33 -15.28
C ALA A 522 14.58 -14.81 -14.87
N TYR A 523 14.19 -15.72 -15.77
CA TYR A 523 14.15 -17.17 -15.49
C TYR A 523 15.55 -17.74 -15.24
N ARG A 524 16.57 -17.31 -16.00
CA ARG A 524 17.97 -17.73 -15.79
C ARG A 524 18.53 -17.18 -14.49
N ILE A 525 18.23 -15.93 -14.16
CA ILE A 525 18.57 -15.33 -12.86
C ILE A 525 17.86 -16.07 -11.72
N HIS A 526 16.60 -16.45 -11.91
CA HIS A 526 15.86 -17.21 -10.91
C HIS A 526 16.51 -18.57 -10.66
N ALA A 527 16.85 -19.30 -11.73
CA ALA A 527 17.57 -20.57 -11.65
C ALA A 527 18.92 -20.39 -10.95
N LEU A 528 19.71 -19.37 -11.32
CA LEU A 528 20.98 -19.05 -10.69
C LEU A 528 20.82 -18.80 -9.18
N ASN A 529 19.82 -18.01 -8.79
CA ASN A 529 19.52 -17.75 -7.39
C ASN A 529 19.04 -19.01 -6.63
N VAL A 530 18.35 -19.95 -7.29
CA VAL A 530 18.00 -21.24 -6.67
C VAL A 530 19.26 -22.06 -6.39
N TYR A 531 20.21 -22.13 -7.33
CA TYR A 531 21.50 -22.82 -7.14
C TYR A 531 22.38 -22.17 -6.07
N LEU A 532 22.43 -20.84 -6.01
CA LEU A 532 23.23 -20.10 -5.01
C LEU A 532 22.68 -20.22 -3.57
N ASN A 533 21.38 -20.46 -3.39
CA ASN A 533 20.77 -20.62 -2.07
C ASN A 533 20.72 -22.07 -1.59
N TYR A 534 21.07 -23.04 -2.44
CA TYR A 534 21.31 -24.41 -2.02
C TYR A 534 22.70 -24.44 -1.38
N GLU A 535 22.83 -24.80 -0.10
CA GLU A 535 24.12 -24.96 0.58
C GLU A 535 24.93 -26.06 -0.11
N THR A 536 25.59 -25.71 -1.21
CA THR A 536 26.61 -26.54 -1.83
C THR A 536 27.91 -26.23 -1.11
N GLN A 537 28.43 -27.25 -0.43
CA GLN A 537 29.80 -27.31 0.11
C GLN A 537 30.80 -27.23 -1.06
N ILE A 538 30.87 -26.09 -1.73
CA ILE A 538 31.91 -25.82 -2.74
C ILE A 538 33.14 -25.38 -1.97
N GLU A 539 34.26 -26.08 -2.20
CA GLU A 539 35.56 -25.80 -1.63
C GLU A 539 35.99 -24.33 -1.89
N GLN A 540 36.56 -23.68 -0.88
CA GLN A 540 36.81 -22.22 -0.88
C GLN A 540 37.77 -21.79 -2.01
N GLU A 541 38.70 -22.66 -2.40
CA GLU A 541 39.69 -22.45 -3.45
C GLU A 541 39.06 -22.40 -4.86
N ILE A 542 38.00 -23.18 -5.08
CA ILE A 542 37.23 -23.18 -6.34
C ILE A 542 36.47 -21.86 -6.47
N ARG A 543 35.86 -21.37 -5.38
CA ARG A 543 35.12 -20.11 -5.38
C ARG A 543 36.01 -18.95 -5.79
N THR A 544 37.23 -18.87 -5.26
CA THR A 544 38.16 -17.76 -5.58
C THR A 544 38.55 -17.70 -7.06
N LYS A 545 38.64 -18.84 -7.76
CA LYS A 545 39.06 -18.87 -9.19
C LYS A 545 37.99 -18.36 -10.16
N ILE A 546 36.72 -18.62 -9.89
CA ILE A 546 35.58 -18.22 -10.75
C ILE A 546 34.87 -16.94 -10.28
N GLN A 547 35.12 -16.49 -9.06
CA GLN A 547 34.49 -15.30 -8.46
C GLN A 547 34.69 -14.04 -9.31
N GLU A 548 35.92 -13.73 -9.70
CA GLU A 548 36.21 -12.50 -10.46
C GLU A 548 35.50 -12.47 -11.83
N PRO A 549 35.60 -13.51 -12.70
CA PRO A 549 34.86 -13.56 -13.95
C PRO A 549 33.34 -13.49 -13.76
N CYS A 550 32.79 -14.23 -12.79
CA CYS A 550 31.35 -14.22 -12.49
C CYS A 550 30.87 -12.83 -12.03
N MET A 551 31.65 -12.16 -11.19
CA MET A 551 31.33 -10.84 -10.67
C MET A 551 31.38 -9.78 -11.77
N LYS A 552 32.36 -9.88 -12.67
CA LYS A 552 32.48 -9.00 -13.83
C LYS A 552 31.29 -9.20 -14.78
N VAL A 553 30.95 -10.45 -15.12
CA VAL A 553 29.74 -10.76 -15.92
C VAL A 553 28.48 -10.15 -15.28
N CYS A 554 28.28 -10.37 -13.97
CA CYS A 554 27.13 -9.84 -13.26
C CYS A 554 27.06 -8.30 -13.28
N THR A 555 28.20 -7.67 -13.04
CA THR A 555 28.28 -6.20 -12.94
C THR A 555 28.00 -5.56 -14.28
N GLU A 556 28.65 -6.03 -15.34
CA GLU A 556 28.48 -5.49 -16.70
C GLU A 556 27.06 -5.74 -17.23
N CYS A 557 26.49 -6.93 -17.05
CA CYS A 557 25.09 -7.20 -17.43
C CYS A 557 24.10 -6.31 -16.66
N GLY A 558 24.35 -6.11 -15.36
CA GLY A 558 23.55 -5.22 -14.52
C GLY A 558 23.61 -3.76 -15.01
N HIS A 559 24.78 -3.29 -15.47
CA HIS A 559 24.93 -1.97 -16.07
C HIS A 559 24.15 -1.85 -17.39
N VAL A 560 24.27 -2.82 -18.30
CA VAL A 560 23.53 -2.83 -19.58
C VAL A 560 22.03 -2.76 -19.33
N LEU A 561 21.49 -3.63 -18.48
CA LEU A 561 20.06 -3.66 -18.17
C LEU A 561 19.59 -2.31 -17.59
N LYS A 562 20.36 -1.73 -16.66
CA LYS A 562 20.02 -0.43 -16.08
C LYS A 562 19.94 0.67 -17.13
N GLU A 563 20.93 0.71 -18.01
CA GLU A 563 21.01 1.73 -19.05
C GLU A 563 19.91 1.54 -20.10
N LEU A 564 19.57 0.31 -20.47
CA LEU A 564 18.43 0.00 -21.35
C LEU A 564 17.11 0.49 -20.73
N ALA A 565 16.88 0.21 -19.45
CA ALA A 565 15.69 0.67 -18.75
C ALA A 565 15.60 2.21 -18.74
N LEU A 566 16.71 2.87 -18.43
CA LEU A 566 16.79 4.32 -18.44
C LEU A 566 16.54 4.87 -19.85
N ALA A 567 17.17 4.27 -20.85
CA ALA A 567 17.08 4.64 -22.26
C ALA A 567 15.65 4.56 -22.80
N MET A 568 14.92 3.48 -22.48
CA MET A 568 13.51 3.32 -22.82
C MET A 568 12.61 4.34 -22.10
N LYS A 569 12.91 4.66 -20.84
CA LYS A 569 12.20 5.66 -20.03
C LYS A 569 12.38 7.08 -20.55
N THR A 570 13.60 7.45 -20.93
CA THR A 570 13.93 8.79 -21.43
C THR A 570 13.76 8.93 -22.94
N MET A 571 13.60 7.81 -23.67
CA MET A 571 13.63 7.73 -25.13
C MET A 571 14.94 8.30 -25.70
N THR A 572 16.05 7.95 -25.07
CA THR A 572 17.41 8.38 -25.44
C THR A 572 18.34 7.20 -25.62
N TYR A 573 19.31 7.29 -26.53
CA TYR A 573 20.29 6.23 -26.79
C TYR A 573 21.64 6.54 -26.13
N PRO A 574 22.03 5.82 -25.05
CA PRO A 574 23.33 5.98 -24.42
C PRO A 574 24.42 5.17 -25.15
N LEU A 575 25.57 5.79 -25.39
CA LEU A 575 26.72 5.15 -26.05
C LEU A 575 27.50 4.19 -25.13
N THR A 576 27.29 4.29 -23.82
CA THR A 576 27.94 3.47 -22.78
C THR A 576 27.48 2.02 -22.78
N ILE A 577 26.30 1.73 -23.33
CA ILE A 577 25.75 0.36 -23.46
C ILE A 577 26.72 -0.54 -24.23
N ILE A 578 27.32 -0.04 -25.32
CA ILE A 578 28.25 -0.81 -26.18
C ILE A 578 29.47 -1.25 -25.37
N VAL A 579 30.02 -0.34 -24.56
CA VAL A 579 31.20 -0.62 -23.71
C VAL A 579 30.89 -1.72 -22.70
N HIS A 580 29.75 -1.63 -22.02
CA HIS A 580 29.36 -2.63 -21.03
C HIS A 580 29.07 -4.01 -21.66
N ILE A 581 28.50 -4.05 -22.88
CA ILE A 581 28.28 -5.30 -23.61
C ILE A 581 29.60 -5.96 -24.00
N ASP A 582 30.55 -5.20 -24.54
CA ASP A 582 31.83 -5.76 -24.95
C ASP A 582 32.61 -6.29 -23.74
N ASN A 583 32.56 -5.57 -22.62
CA ASN A 583 33.10 -6.05 -21.35
C ASN A 583 32.40 -7.34 -20.84
N ALA A 584 31.07 -7.42 -20.97
CA ALA A 584 30.31 -8.62 -20.60
C ALA A 584 30.67 -9.82 -21.48
N LYS A 585 30.86 -9.63 -22.80
CA LYS A 585 31.31 -10.66 -23.74
C LYS A 585 32.71 -11.17 -23.38
N ILE A 586 33.66 -10.27 -23.15
CA ILE A 586 35.02 -10.63 -22.75
C ILE A 586 35.01 -11.42 -21.43
N ALA A 587 34.23 -10.97 -20.45
CA ALA A 587 34.12 -11.66 -19.17
C ALA A 587 33.48 -13.06 -19.31
N ALA A 588 32.48 -13.21 -20.19
CA ALA A 588 31.86 -14.50 -20.49
C ALA A 588 32.83 -15.47 -21.19
N GLU A 589 33.62 -14.99 -22.15
CA GLU A 589 34.64 -15.81 -22.82
C GLU A 589 35.77 -16.21 -21.86
N ASN A 590 36.17 -15.32 -20.94
CA ASN A 590 37.11 -15.68 -19.87
C ASN A 590 36.54 -16.75 -18.94
N LEU A 591 35.25 -16.65 -18.58
CA LEU A 591 34.59 -17.67 -17.76
C LEU A 591 34.49 -19.01 -18.51
N LYS A 592 34.20 -18.97 -19.81
CA LYS A 592 34.13 -20.16 -20.68
C LYS A 592 35.50 -20.81 -20.87
N SER A 593 36.55 -20.04 -21.09
CA SER A 593 37.91 -20.58 -21.24
C SER A 593 38.43 -21.21 -19.95
N LEU A 594 38.13 -20.61 -18.79
CA LEU A 594 38.42 -21.18 -17.48
C LEU A 594 37.76 -22.54 -17.26
N LEU A 595 36.51 -22.71 -17.70
CA LEU A 595 35.81 -24.00 -17.63
C LEU A 595 36.41 -25.09 -18.54
N HIS A 596 37.01 -24.71 -19.67
CA HIS A 596 37.57 -25.66 -20.64
C HIS A 596 39.06 -26.00 -20.43
N THR A 597 39.76 -25.27 -19.55
CA THR A 597 41.20 -25.47 -19.33
C THR A 597 41.42 -26.61 -18.32
N ASN A 598 41.82 -27.79 -18.80
CA ASN A 598 41.96 -29.02 -18.00
C ASN A 598 42.93 -28.90 -16.80
N SER A 599 44.00 -28.11 -16.92
CA SER A 599 44.98 -27.91 -15.85
C SER A 599 44.46 -27.09 -14.66
N SER A 600 43.36 -26.36 -14.83
CA SER A 600 42.78 -25.52 -13.76
C SER A 600 42.03 -26.31 -12.68
N TRP A 601 41.72 -27.59 -12.97
CA TRP A 601 40.79 -28.43 -12.20
C TRP A 601 41.37 -29.80 -11.80
N GLU A 602 42.67 -30.01 -11.98
CA GLU A 602 43.35 -31.24 -11.53
C GLU A 602 43.22 -31.40 -10.01
N GLY A 603 42.63 -32.51 -9.55
CA GLY A 603 42.45 -32.85 -8.13
C GLY A 603 41.03 -32.68 -7.56
N ILE A 604 40.06 -32.19 -8.34
CA ILE A 604 38.69 -31.91 -7.86
C ILE A 604 37.70 -33.04 -8.18
N ILE A 605 36.80 -33.34 -7.24
CA ILE A 605 35.77 -34.39 -7.37
C ILE A 605 34.70 -33.96 -8.39
N PHE A 606 34.33 -34.86 -9.30
CA PHE A 606 33.34 -34.60 -10.37
C PHE A 606 31.99 -34.06 -9.87
N SER A 607 31.57 -34.44 -8.65
CA SER A 607 30.33 -33.95 -8.02
C SER A 607 30.34 -32.45 -7.73
N ASP A 608 31.51 -31.85 -7.51
CA ASP A 608 31.65 -30.43 -7.13
C ASP A 608 31.80 -29.51 -8.36
N ILE A 609 32.13 -30.10 -9.51
CA ILE A 609 32.24 -29.42 -10.79
C ILE A 609 30.85 -29.12 -11.38
N ILE A 610 29.86 -29.98 -11.14
CA ILE A 610 28.52 -29.86 -11.74
C ILE A 610 27.79 -28.56 -11.30
N PRO A 611 27.70 -28.20 -10.01
CA PRO A 611 27.05 -26.96 -9.59
C PRO A 611 27.77 -25.72 -10.12
N MET A 612 29.10 -25.75 -10.16
CA MET A 612 29.96 -24.67 -10.65
C MET A 612 29.78 -24.44 -12.16
N ALA A 613 29.84 -25.51 -12.95
CA ALA A 613 29.59 -25.46 -14.39
C ALA A 613 28.15 -25.00 -14.69
N THR A 614 27.18 -25.39 -13.86
CA THR A 614 25.78 -24.94 -13.98
C THR A 614 25.64 -23.44 -13.71
N VAL A 615 26.27 -22.93 -12.64
CA VAL A 615 26.31 -21.49 -12.32
C VAL A 615 26.95 -20.69 -13.46
N ALA A 616 28.10 -21.14 -13.96
CA ALA A 616 28.80 -20.49 -15.04
C ALA A 616 28.03 -20.54 -16.37
N SER A 617 27.38 -21.67 -16.69
CA SER A 617 26.50 -21.81 -17.85
C SER A 617 25.31 -20.86 -17.77
N LEU A 618 24.66 -20.76 -16.60
CA LEU A 618 23.54 -19.84 -16.39
C LEU A 618 23.97 -18.36 -16.53
N LEU A 619 25.18 -18.02 -16.08
CA LEU A 619 25.74 -16.68 -16.26
C LEU A 619 26.03 -16.37 -17.72
N ILE A 620 26.61 -17.31 -18.47
CA ILE A 620 26.86 -17.18 -19.92
C ILE A 620 25.53 -17.04 -20.67
N GLU A 621 24.52 -17.84 -20.35
CA GLU A 621 23.17 -17.70 -20.91
C GLU A 621 22.59 -16.32 -20.59
N THR A 622 22.85 -15.79 -19.39
CA THR A 622 22.35 -14.46 -19.02
C THR A 622 23.03 -13.34 -19.83
N VAL A 623 24.31 -13.48 -20.14
CA VAL A 623 25.03 -12.57 -21.07
C VAL A 623 24.38 -12.63 -22.46
N TYR A 624 24.09 -13.83 -22.96
CA TYR A 624 23.40 -14.03 -24.24
C TYR A 624 22.05 -13.31 -24.30
N TYR A 625 21.20 -13.46 -23.27
CA TYR A 625 19.91 -12.77 -23.23
C TYR A 625 20.06 -11.24 -23.09
N THR A 626 21.08 -10.78 -22.37
CA THR A 626 21.39 -9.35 -22.24
C THR A 626 21.78 -8.75 -23.61
N ILE A 627 22.60 -9.46 -24.38
CA ILE A 627 22.96 -9.07 -25.76
C ILE A 627 21.72 -9.04 -26.65
N LYS A 628 20.92 -10.11 -26.63
CA LYS A 628 19.67 -10.21 -27.40
C LYS A 628 18.69 -9.08 -27.07
N MET A 629 18.65 -8.65 -25.80
CA MET A 629 17.83 -7.52 -25.36
C MET A 629 18.31 -6.21 -25.97
N VAL A 630 19.62 -6.00 -26.07
CA VAL A 630 20.19 -4.81 -26.70
C VAL A 630 19.88 -4.79 -28.19
N GLU A 631 20.02 -5.92 -28.88
CA GLU A 631 19.67 -6.02 -30.31
C GLU A 631 18.20 -5.67 -30.56
N SER A 632 17.29 -6.18 -29.72
CA SER A 632 15.87 -5.83 -29.78
C SER A 632 15.61 -4.36 -29.43
N PHE A 633 16.35 -3.81 -28.46
CA PHE A 633 16.32 -2.40 -28.13
C PHE A 633 16.81 -1.51 -29.26
N ASP A 634 17.87 -1.88 -29.98
CA ASP A 634 18.40 -1.12 -31.13
C ASP A 634 17.35 -0.99 -32.22
N GLN A 635 16.62 -2.08 -32.50
CA GLN A 635 15.48 -2.07 -33.42
C GLN A 635 14.37 -1.13 -32.94
N LEU A 636 14.01 -1.20 -31.65
CA LEU A 636 13.02 -0.29 -31.06
C LEU A 636 13.49 1.18 -31.16
N ALA A 637 14.74 1.46 -30.81
CA ALA A 637 15.30 2.79 -30.80
C ALA A 637 15.33 3.41 -32.20
N ALA A 638 15.61 2.60 -33.23
CA ALA A 638 15.53 3.01 -34.63
C ALA A 638 14.08 3.32 -35.06
N LEU A 639 13.14 2.40 -34.80
CA LEU A 639 11.74 2.54 -35.20
C LEU A 639 11.05 3.71 -34.48
N ALA A 640 11.34 3.90 -33.19
CA ALA A 640 10.77 4.93 -32.34
C ALA A 640 11.57 6.25 -32.34
N ARG A 641 12.68 6.32 -33.12
CA ARG A 641 13.54 7.51 -33.29
C ARG A 641 14.06 8.10 -31.98
N PHE A 642 14.72 7.26 -31.18
CA PHE A 642 15.32 7.67 -29.92
C PHE A 642 16.38 8.77 -30.14
N LYS A 643 16.46 9.73 -29.23
CA LYS A 643 17.45 10.82 -29.34
C LYS A 643 18.82 10.31 -28.91
N LYS A 644 19.82 10.42 -29.77
CA LYS A 644 21.23 10.14 -29.41
C LYS A 644 21.72 11.18 -28.40
N THR A 645 22.30 10.75 -27.29
CA THR A 645 22.91 11.65 -26.30
C THR A 645 24.41 11.76 -26.55
N ASN A 646 24.86 12.89 -27.10
CA ASN A 646 26.29 13.21 -27.29
C ASN A 646 26.99 13.70 -26.01
N ARG A 647 26.49 13.35 -24.83
CA ARG A 647 27.15 13.69 -23.57
C ARG A 647 27.64 12.40 -22.95
N PHE A 648 28.96 12.26 -22.83
CA PHE A 648 29.55 11.59 -21.67
C PHE A 648 29.07 12.37 -20.45
N ALA A 649 27.86 12.10 -19.99
CA ALA A 649 27.42 12.59 -18.69
C ALA A 649 28.26 11.81 -17.69
N PRO A 650 29.17 12.44 -16.92
CA PRO A 650 29.75 11.74 -15.80
C PRO A 650 28.58 11.36 -14.93
N VAL A 651 28.39 10.05 -14.73
CA VAL A 651 27.58 9.59 -13.61
C VAL A 651 28.26 10.23 -12.39
N ARG A 652 27.63 11.25 -11.80
CA ARG A 652 27.97 11.70 -10.45
C ARG A 652 27.57 10.55 -9.53
N ILE A 653 28.40 9.53 -9.49
CA ILE A 653 28.52 8.67 -8.33
C ILE A 653 29.10 9.61 -7.28
N ARG A 654 28.38 9.76 -6.16
CA ARG A 654 28.96 10.32 -4.95
C ARG A 654 30.00 9.30 -4.49
N THR A 655 31.19 9.33 -5.10
CA THR A 655 32.35 8.66 -4.55
C THR A 655 32.76 9.50 -3.36
N ASN A 656 32.58 8.97 -2.15
CA ASN A 656 33.25 9.51 -0.98
C ASN A 656 34.76 9.29 -1.21
N SER A 657 35.42 10.23 -1.88
CA SER A 657 36.88 10.26 -1.92
C SER A 657 37.35 10.73 -0.55
N TRP A 658 37.84 9.79 0.22
CA TRP A 658 38.62 10.09 1.41
C TRP A 658 39.95 10.67 0.92
N LYS A 659 40.11 11.99 1.04
CA LYS A 659 41.44 12.60 1.04
C LYS A 659 42.15 12.13 2.31
N THR A 660 43.01 11.14 2.21
CA THR A 660 44.06 10.89 3.21
C THR A 660 44.93 12.14 3.30
N LYS A 661 44.75 12.91 4.39
CA LYS A 661 45.74 13.90 4.83
C LYS A 661 47.01 13.13 5.19
N ARG A 662 48.03 13.26 4.34
CA ARG A 662 49.41 12.91 4.69
C ARG A 662 49.85 13.92 5.76
N VAL A 663 50.01 13.46 6.99
CA VAL A 663 50.67 14.23 8.05
C VAL A 663 52.16 14.20 7.71
N MET A 664 52.75 15.35 7.40
CA MET A 664 54.19 15.55 7.47
C MET A 664 54.50 16.37 8.74
N PRO A 665 55.65 16.13 9.39
CA PRO A 665 55.96 16.73 10.69
C PRO A 665 56.36 18.20 10.59
N ASP A 666 56.13 18.90 11.68
CA ASP A 666 56.35 20.32 11.92
C ASP A 666 57.75 20.83 11.53
N GLN A 667 57.79 22.03 10.95
CA GLN A 667 58.88 23.00 11.13
C GLN A 667 58.30 24.41 11.30
N PRO A 668 58.97 25.29 12.08
CA PRO A 668 58.31 26.43 12.71
C PRO A 668 58.47 27.76 11.94
N SER A 669 57.36 28.51 11.96
CA SER A 669 57.22 29.98 12.07
C SER A 669 58.26 30.93 11.47
N THR A 670 57.78 31.79 10.56
CA THR A 670 58.04 33.26 10.52
C THR A 670 56.85 33.92 9.80
N GLU A 671 55.96 34.59 10.54
CA GLU A 671 55.76 36.06 10.57
C GLU A 671 55.67 36.73 9.19
N SER A 672 54.45 37.11 8.77
CA SER A 672 53.94 38.51 8.73
C SER A 672 54.29 39.20 7.41
N VAL A 673 53.54 40.08 6.74
CA VAL A 673 52.24 40.75 6.93
C VAL A 673 52.01 41.57 5.63
N HIS A 674 50.74 41.75 5.22
CA HIS A 674 50.18 42.76 4.26
C HIS A 674 50.71 42.76 2.79
N HIS A 675 49.94 43.07 1.73
CA HIS A 675 48.80 43.97 1.52
C HIS A 675 47.93 43.53 0.33
N ASP A 676 46.63 43.82 0.49
CA ASP A 676 45.59 44.34 -0.42
C ASP A 676 45.70 44.41 -1.97
N VAL A 677 44.48 44.53 -2.53
CA VAL A 677 44.03 45.11 -3.83
C VAL A 677 43.89 44.08 -4.97
N ALA A 678 42.71 43.55 -5.30
CA ALA A 678 41.49 44.11 -5.93
C ALA A 678 41.54 44.27 -7.46
N ALA A 679 40.47 43.77 -8.11
CA ALA A 679 40.01 43.96 -9.51
C ALA A 679 40.92 43.38 -10.61
N GLU A 680 40.43 42.73 -11.67
CA GLU A 680 39.15 42.81 -12.41
C GLU A 680 38.49 41.45 -12.67
#